data_AF-A0A919UDW4-F1
#
_entry.id   AF-A0A919UDW4-F1
#
_cell.length_a   1.000
_cell.length_b   1.000
_cell.length_c   1.000
_cell.angle_alpha   90.00
_cell.angle_beta   90.00
_cell.angle_gamma   90.00
#
_symmetry.space_group_name_H-M   'P 1'
#
loop_
_entity.id
_entity.type
_entity.pdbx_description
1 polymer ?
#
loop_
_entity_poly.entity_id
_entity_poly.type
_entity_poly.pdbx_seq_one_letter_code
_entity_poly.pdbx_strand_id
1 'polypeptide(L)'
;MFRRSVVLPAAAVMLASAGVVYLAQTSNAEVNTGLDLSAANRRPAVSGLYDWSRAGYRGGADLPGAGQVNPDPNCQVTPAELDSQYGVRPGDGADDTAGVQAAIDALKAACSPSASYAKLSLLALPAGTLNVSREIHVDADYLVLRGAGSAPGGTQFVYRPDANTAYDTLTEDGSDWDEDGMTSGQGKGGWLWPGRGLFRVQSRGVHSAYTADYAAAPANRKDIFEGTVNVHWKVGVALRAKPGDAGFAGRTGDTTVYLASSGSLANLTVGGLVNVRAANTVAFYAQQNITPADGTLLDQHMRQQIFTVTAVDSTNRTVTLNKPLEFDVPVDSTSDGSAPIGSAAYASKVSPIVDPVVGVGFENLAFTQDVPGLDRAATVHNYGNMAPAQEMHGIVFKWAADSWVSGVRAELTGSHPIVTEEAYHLQIVGNTLDGAWNKGKGGNGYFRGSRVWDSLYAGNTSRNLRHFTFQWSASGNVVIGNDFDSDLNLHGGWERNNLFENNTVTVPFEHRSANCTTNCGEEGGGGVDASTWFPIWWAAGKKAVKWSGSSGPRNVFFHNTMRKQVTAGAAFTPFYADAQRVYQFGWNGSGWQHLDAGGVPIADWAGNEQRDYTGGHGVDASRTDAAASLFLRSLTTTPVTPSPSTSRSASPSTSASASPSTSVSPSTSSSAPAAGCLAVTFARTSTWSSGYGAEYTLTNRCTTATTGWKVEFDLPSGTTVSNSWSSVRTSSGQHHTFTNATYNGAIKPGKSATFGFNAAGTGLPINCRVNGSTC
;
A
#
# COMPACT_ATOMS: atom_id res chain seq x y z
N MET A 1 20.39 81.20 58.41
CA MET A 1 19.64 81.20 57.14
C MET A 1 20.32 80.24 56.17
N PHE A 2 19.84 79.00 56.07
CA PHE A 2 20.36 78.01 55.14
C PHE A 2 19.19 77.46 54.33
N ARG A 3 19.20 77.65 53.01
CA ARG A 3 18.31 76.92 52.09
C ARG A 3 19.18 76.18 51.08
N ARG A 4 19.15 74.86 51.16
CA ARG A 4 19.63 73.95 50.11
C ARG A 4 18.48 73.66 49.17
N SER A 5 18.73 73.83 47.88
CA SER A 5 17.87 73.40 46.78
C SER A 5 17.90 71.87 46.65
N VAL A 6 16.73 71.26 46.50
CA VAL A 6 16.56 69.83 46.21
C VAL A 6 16.06 69.70 44.78
N VAL A 7 16.74 68.87 43.99
CA VAL A 7 16.28 68.38 42.68
C VAL A 7 15.52 67.07 42.94
N LEU A 8 14.28 66.98 42.48
CA LEU A 8 13.44 65.78 42.51
C LEU A 8 13.58 65.01 41.17
N PRO A 9 13.69 63.67 41.18
CA PRO A 9 13.73 62.85 39.97
C PRO A 9 12.32 62.62 39.40
N ALA A 10 12.25 62.53 38.07
CA ALA A 10 11.02 62.32 37.31
C ALA A 10 10.37 60.96 37.61
N ALA A 11 9.05 60.95 37.70
CA ALA A 11 8.22 59.78 37.99
C ALA A 11 8.31 58.72 36.88
N ALA A 12 8.46 57.46 37.29
CA ALA A 12 8.31 56.29 36.45
C ALA A 12 6.83 56.16 36.02
N VAL A 13 6.59 56.16 34.72
CA VAL A 13 5.30 55.77 34.13
C VAL A 13 5.22 54.25 34.20
N MET A 14 4.29 53.71 34.99
CA MET A 14 3.88 52.31 34.88
C MET A 14 3.27 52.10 33.48
N LEU A 15 3.98 51.40 32.60
CA LEU A 15 3.32 50.77 31.45
C LEU A 15 2.59 49.52 31.96
N ALA A 16 1.26 49.58 31.91
CA ALA A 16 0.44 48.39 31.96
C ALA A 16 0.82 47.50 30.76
N SER A 17 1.49 46.39 31.03
CA SER A 17 1.66 45.29 30.08
C SER A 17 0.28 44.69 29.84
N ALA A 18 -0.35 45.06 28.73
CA ALA A 18 -1.52 44.39 28.20
C ALA A 18 -1.13 42.93 27.95
N GLY A 19 -1.58 42.03 28.84
CA GLY A 19 -1.50 40.59 28.62
C GLY A 19 -2.28 40.28 27.36
N VAL A 20 -1.57 39.94 26.30
CA VAL A 20 -2.17 39.30 25.13
C VAL A 20 -2.62 37.93 25.60
N VAL A 21 -3.91 37.80 25.88
CA VAL A 21 -4.55 36.49 26.01
C VAL A 21 -4.44 35.85 24.63
N TYR A 22 -3.48 34.94 24.46
CA TYR A 22 -3.54 33.99 23.36
C TYR A 22 -4.80 33.15 23.59
N LEU A 23 -5.85 33.45 22.82
CA LEU A 23 -6.93 32.50 22.63
C LEU A 23 -6.27 31.25 22.02
N ALA A 24 -6.19 30.17 22.80
CA ALA A 24 -5.92 28.85 22.27
C ALA A 24 -6.84 28.67 21.05
N GLN A 25 -6.28 28.31 19.89
CA GLN A 25 -7.08 27.96 18.74
C GLN A 25 -7.89 26.70 19.09
N THR A 26 -9.09 26.91 19.62
CA THR A 26 -10.07 25.86 19.98
C THR A 26 -10.89 25.40 18.78
N SER A 27 -10.66 25.95 17.58
CA SER A 27 -11.42 25.53 16.41
C SER A 27 -10.84 24.23 15.85
N ASN A 28 -11.47 23.12 16.21
CA ASN A 28 -11.64 22.02 15.26
C ASN A 28 -12.22 22.65 13.99
N ALA A 29 -11.41 22.91 12.96
CA ALA A 29 -11.97 23.05 11.63
C ALA A 29 -12.59 21.68 11.34
N GLU A 30 -13.91 21.53 11.61
CA GLU A 30 -14.62 20.32 11.26
C GLU A 30 -14.37 20.04 9.79
N VAL A 31 -13.76 18.89 9.52
CA VAL A 31 -13.51 18.44 8.17
C VAL A 31 -14.87 18.13 7.56
N ASN A 32 -15.40 19.07 6.81
CA ASN A 32 -16.71 18.95 6.20
C ASN A 32 -16.61 18.00 5.00
N THR A 33 -16.80 16.71 5.26
CA THR A 33 -16.96 15.67 4.23
C THR A 33 -18.33 15.75 3.55
N GLY A 34 -19.27 16.56 4.06
CA GLY A 34 -20.68 16.52 3.69
C GLY A 34 -21.42 15.27 4.21
N LEU A 35 -20.76 14.44 5.03
CA LEU A 35 -21.32 13.21 5.59
C LEU A 35 -21.46 13.31 7.11
N ASP A 36 -22.62 12.95 7.64
CA ASP A 36 -22.80 12.67 9.06
C ASP A 36 -22.27 11.27 9.37
N LEU A 37 -21.00 11.21 9.82
CA LEU A 37 -20.33 9.96 10.15
C LEU A 37 -20.52 9.55 11.61
N SER A 38 -21.47 10.15 12.34
CA SER A 38 -21.69 9.86 13.74
C SER A 38 -22.18 8.44 13.97
N ALA A 39 -21.89 7.90 15.17
CA ALA A 39 -22.40 6.60 15.59
C ALA A 39 -23.95 6.54 15.50
N ALA A 40 -24.63 7.65 15.80
CA ALA A 40 -26.09 7.75 15.77
C ALA A 40 -26.67 7.61 14.35
N ASN A 41 -25.90 8.00 13.34
CA ASN A 41 -26.32 7.93 11.94
C ASN A 41 -25.97 6.61 11.26
N ARG A 42 -25.33 5.66 11.95
CA ARG A 42 -25.05 4.33 11.40
C ARG A 42 -26.35 3.56 11.16
N ARG A 43 -26.49 3.03 9.95
CA ARG A 43 -27.59 2.12 9.60
C ARG A 43 -27.37 0.77 10.29
N PRO A 44 -28.42 0.13 10.85
CA PRO A 44 -28.34 -1.24 11.30
C PRO A 44 -27.96 -2.20 10.16
N ALA A 45 -27.42 -3.37 10.50
CA ALA A 45 -27.10 -4.42 9.54
C ALA A 45 -28.28 -4.69 8.58
N VAL A 46 -28.01 -4.62 7.28
CA VAL A 46 -28.99 -4.96 6.25
C VAL A 46 -29.02 -6.48 6.10
N SER A 47 -30.22 -7.07 6.17
CA SER A 47 -30.40 -8.52 6.12
C SER A 47 -29.71 -9.15 4.90
N GLY A 48 -28.85 -10.14 5.14
CA GLY A 48 -28.11 -10.86 4.09
C GLY A 48 -26.84 -10.17 3.60
N LEU A 49 -26.49 -8.99 4.14
CA LEU A 49 -25.21 -8.31 3.94
C LEU A 49 -24.37 -8.36 5.23
N TYR A 50 -23.10 -7.97 5.12
CA TYR A 50 -22.22 -7.83 6.27
C TYR A 50 -22.63 -6.61 7.13
N ASP A 51 -22.37 -6.67 8.44
CA ASP A 51 -22.66 -5.56 9.36
C ASP A 51 -21.48 -4.59 9.41
N TRP A 52 -21.60 -3.49 8.67
CA TRP A 52 -20.61 -2.42 8.68
C TRP A 52 -20.85 -1.36 9.76
N SER A 53 -21.89 -1.47 10.59
CA SER A 53 -22.29 -0.40 11.53
C SER A 53 -21.21 0.01 12.53
N ARG A 54 -20.21 -0.86 12.72
CA ARG A 54 -19.05 -0.65 13.61
C ARG A 54 -17.75 -0.29 12.89
N ALA A 55 -17.77 -0.04 11.58
CA ALA A 55 -16.58 0.38 10.87
C ALA A 55 -16.14 1.80 11.32
N GLY A 56 -14.85 1.98 11.55
CA GLY A 56 -14.24 3.25 11.94
C GLY A 56 -13.70 3.25 13.36
N TYR A 57 -13.38 4.45 13.85
CA TYR A 57 -12.72 4.68 15.13
C TYR A 57 -13.47 4.00 16.28
N ARG A 58 -12.79 3.14 17.05
CA ARG A 58 -13.33 2.43 18.22
C ARG A 58 -14.67 1.73 17.98
N GLY A 59 -14.81 1.05 16.84
CA GLY A 59 -16.04 0.35 16.52
C GLY A 59 -17.19 1.30 16.10
N GLY A 60 -16.84 2.40 15.43
CA GLY A 60 -17.79 3.38 14.88
C GLY A 60 -18.17 4.52 15.83
N ALA A 61 -17.40 4.74 16.90
CA ALA A 61 -17.55 5.90 17.79
C ALA A 61 -17.18 7.21 17.08
N ASP A 62 -17.68 8.33 17.59
CA ASP A 62 -17.34 9.65 17.08
C ASP A 62 -15.86 9.96 17.32
N LEU A 63 -15.24 10.67 16.37
CA LEU A 63 -13.88 11.17 16.55
C LEU A 63 -13.81 12.12 17.75
N PRO A 64 -12.69 12.12 18.49
CA PRO A 64 -12.56 12.95 19.68
C PRO A 64 -12.56 14.44 19.33
N GLY A 65 -13.21 15.24 20.17
CA GLY A 65 -13.18 16.69 20.11
C GLY A 65 -12.31 17.29 21.22
N ALA A 66 -12.42 18.62 21.39
CA ALA A 66 -11.69 19.33 22.45
C ALA A 66 -11.97 18.79 23.86
N GLY A 67 -13.15 18.22 24.10
CA GLY A 67 -13.53 17.65 25.40
C GLY A 67 -12.79 16.35 25.78
N GLN A 68 -12.11 15.70 24.83
CA GLN A 68 -11.32 14.49 25.07
C GLN A 68 -9.81 14.79 25.22
N VAL A 69 -9.39 16.05 25.00
CA VAL A 69 -7.99 16.46 25.26
C VAL A 69 -7.72 16.38 26.76
N ASN A 70 -6.54 15.87 27.12
CA ASN A 70 -6.11 15.71 28.49
C ASN A 70 -6.06 17.10 29.17
N PRO A 71 -6.82 17.33 30.26
CA PRO A 71 -6.87 18.63 30.92
C PRO A 71 -5.57 19.02 31.62
N ASP A 72 -4.63 18.09 31.82
CA ASP A 72 -3.30 18.40 32.36
C ASP A 72 -2.47 19.17 31.31
N PRO A 73 -2.05 20.42 31.60
CA PRO A 73 -1.22 21.19 30.68
C PRO A 73 0.11 20.51 30.32
N ASN A 74 0.67 19.66 31.20
CA ASN A 74 1.90 18.93 30.91
C ASN A 74 1.72 17.89 29.78
N CYS A 75 0.48 17.54 29.46
CA CYS A 75 0.13 16.65 28.37
C CYS A 75 -0.33 17.40 27.11
N GLN A 76 -0.12 18.70 27.06
CA GLN A 76 -0.45 19.56 25.93
C GLN A 76 0.78 20.42 25.57
N VAL A 77 1.56 19.97 24.60
CA VAL A 77 2.71 20.74 24.11
C VAL A 77 2.22 21.76 23.07
N THR A 78 2.43 23.04 23.36
CA THR A 78 2.07 24.17 22.50
C THR A 78 3.15 24.49 21.46
N PRO A 79 2.84 25.25 20.39
CA PRO A 79 3.85 25.70 19.44
C PRO A 79 5.00 26.52 20.08
N ALA A 80 4.70 27.30 21.12
CA ALA A 80 5.71 28.10 21.82
C ALA A 80 6.66 27.22 22.67
N GLU A 81 6.15 26.13 23.23
CA GLU A 81 6.96 25.14 23.95
C GLU A 81 7.77 24.28 22.97
N LEU A 82 7.19 23.93 21.82
CA LEU A 82 7.93 23.29 20.71
C LEU A 82 9.17 24.08 20.30
N ASP A 83 9.04 25.40 20.12
CA ASP A 83 10.20 26.26 19.86
C ASP A 83 11.15 26.29 21.07
N SER A 84 10.65 26.75 22.23
CA SER A 84 11.53 27.12 23.35
C SER A 84 12.17 25.93 24.07
N GLN A 85 11.55 24.75 24.06
CA GLN A 85 12.01 23.56 24.77
C GLN A 85 12.59 22.50 23.84
N TYR A 86 12.08 22.40 22.61
CA TYR A 86 12.45 21.33 21.68
C TYR A 86 13.15 21.84 20.41
N GLY A 87 13.25 23.16 20.22
CA GLY A 87 13.95 23.76 19.09
C GLY A 87 13.22 23.59 17.75
N VAL A 88 11.92 23.29 17.75
CA VAL A 88 11.11 23.10 16.54
C VAL A 88 10.62 24.45 16.04
N ARG A 89 11.14 24.92 14.90
CA ARG A 89 10.97 26.30 14.44
C ARG A 89 10.59 26.34 12.96
N PRO A 90 9.37 26.77 12.62
CA PRO A 90 8.95 26.79 11.22
C PRO A 90 9.77 27.79 10.40
N GLY A 91 10.29 27.33 9.27
CA GLY A 91 10.93 28.17 8.26
C GLY A 91 12.34 28.67 8.58
N ASP A 92 12.99 28.14 9.63
CA ASP A 92 14.37 28.49 9.98
C ASP A 92 15.43 27.73 9.15
N GLY A 93 14.99 26.71 8.39
CA GLY A 93 15.84 25.88 7.55
C GLY A 93 16.61 24.78 8.31
N ALA A 94 16.44 24.68 9.63
CA ALA A 94 16.99 23.60 10.43
C ALA A 94 16.15 22.33 10.29
N ASP A 95 16.74 21.20 10.69
CA ASP A 95 16.06 19.91 10.75
C ASP A 95 15.35 19.76 12.10
N ASP A 96 14.02 19.75 12.08
CA ASP A 96 13.12 19.68 13.22
C ASP A 96 12.91 18.25 13.74
N THR A 97 13.45 17.23 13.06
CA THR A 97 13.16 15.81 13.36
C THR A 97 13.40 15.46 14.83
N ALA A 98 14.57 15.85 15.36
CA ALA A 98 14.96 15.52 16.73
C ALA A 98 14.07 16.22 17.77
N GLY A 99 13.67 17.47 17.48
CA GLY A 99 12.82 18.26 18.37
C GLY A 99 11.40 17.69 18.43
N VAL A 100 10.82 17.36 17.27
CA VAL A 100 9.49 16.74 17.20
C VAL A 100 9.49 15.37 17.89
N GLN A 101 10.51 14.54 17.63
CA GLN A 101 10.63 13.25 18.30
C GLN A 101 10.77 13.38 19.82
N ALA A 102 11.58 14.33 20.30
CA ALA A 102 11.76 14.56 21.73
C ALA A 102 10.46 15.01 22.43
N ALA A 103 9.63 15.82 21.76
CA ALA A 103 8.33 16.21 22.29
C ALA A 103 7.37 15.03 22.40
N ILE A 104 7.34 14.15 21.39
CA ILE A 104 6.54 12.91 21.44
C ILE A 104 7.04 11.99 22.56
N ASP A 105 8.36 11.82 22.69
CA ASP A 105 8.97 10.98 23.73
C ASP A 105 8.65 11.49 25.14
N ALA A 106 8.65 12.82 25.33
CA ALA A 106 8.26 13.44 26.59
C ALA A 106 6.79 13.19 26.92
N LEU A 107 5.88 13.37 25.96
CA LEU A 107 4.45 13.06 26.12
C LEU A 107 4.22 11.57 26.38
N LYS A 108 4.93 10.69 25.68
CA LYS A 108 4.86 9.24 25.90
C LYS A 108 5.21 8.89 27.34
N ALA A 109 6.34 9.39 27.84
CA ALA A 109 6.82 9.07 29.17
C ALA A 109 5.93 9.64 30.27
N ALA A 110 5.48 10.88 30.12
CA ALA A 110 4.73 11.59 31.15
C ALA A 110 3.22 11.24 31.14
N CYS A 111 2.63 11.03 29.97
CA CYS A 111 1.17 11.09 29.81
C CYS A 111 0.55 9.75 29.43
N SER A 112 1.15 8.97 28.50
CA SER A 112 0.57 7.70 28.04
C SER A 112 0.21 6.72 29.19
N PRO A 113 0.99 6.57 30.28
CA PRO A 113 0.64 5.67 31.39
C PRO A 113 -0.68 5.98 32.11
N SER A 114 -1.18 7.22 31.99
CA SER A 114 -2.44 7.66 32.62
C SER A 114 -3.49 8.17 31.63
N ALA A 115 -3.15 8.11 30.33
CA ALA A 115 -4.01 8.56 29.25
C ALA A 115 -5.13 7.55 28.96
N SER A 116 -6.11 8.00 28.19
CA SER A 116 -7.24 7.18 27.75
C SER A 116 -7.93 7.86 26.57
N TYR A 117 -8.92 7.21 25.96
CA TYR A 117 -9.75 7.86 24.92
C TYR A 117 -10.55 9.08 25.41
N ALA A 118 -10.57 9.37 26.72
CA ALA A 118 -11.14 10.58 27.30
C ALA A 118 -10.08 11.56 27.84
N LYS A 119 -8.78 11.24 27.66
CA LYS A 119 -7.62 12.01 28.12
C LYS A 119 -6.48 11.88 27.10
N LEU A 120 -6.68 12.46 25.92
CA LEU A 120 -5.73 12.43 24.82
C LEU A 120 -4.66 13.52 25.00
N SER A 121 -3.39 13.15 24.94
CA SER A 121 -2.30 14.13 24.88
C SER A 121 -2.36 14.91 23.56
N LEU A 122 -1.93 16.16 23.58
CA LEU A 122 -1.94 17.04 22.41
C LEU A 122 -0.53 17.54 22.12
N LEU A 123 -0.08 17.35 20.87
CA LEU A 123 1.07 18.04 20.29
C LEU A 123 0.55 19.01 19.23
N ALA A 124 0.47 20.29 19.59
CA ALA A 124 0.03 21.35 18.70
C ALA A 124 1.23 21.92 17.92
N LEU A 125 1.22 21.73 16.60
CA LEU A 125 2.31 22.10 15.71
C LEU A 125 2.14 23.55 15.20
N PRO A 126 3.25 24.30 15.02
CA PRO A 126 3.19 25.66 14.51
C PRO A 126 2.78 25.70 13.03
N ALA A 127 2.23 26.85 12.61
CA ALA A 127 2.09 27.17 11.19
C ALA A 127 3.47 27.39 10.54
N GLY A 128 3.60 27.00 9.27
CA GLY A 128 4.83 27.12 8.49
C GLY A 128 5.53 25.79 8.23
N THR A 129 6.73 25.87 7.65
CA THR A 129 7.47 24.71 7.15
C THR A 129 8.38 24.11 8.21
N LEU A 130 8.16 22.84 8.55
CA LEU A 130 9.05 22.03 9.38
C LEU A 130 9.86 21.10 8.47
N ASN A 131 11.19 21.19 8.50
CA ASN A 131 12.04 20.29 7.70
C ASN A 131 12.41 19.08 8.53
N VAL A 132 12.30 17.90 7.94
CA VAL A 132 12.57 16.65 8.64
C VAL A 132 13.36 15.71 7.73
N SER A 133 14.26 14.92 8.30
CA SER A 133 15.13 14.02 7.54
C SER A 133 15.07 12.56 7.98
N ARG A 134 14.39 12.26 9.09
CA ARG A 134 14.17 10.87 9.55
C ARG A 134 12.72 10.63 9.89
N GLU A 135 12.38 9.34 10.00
CA GLU A 135 11.07 8.89 10.46
C GLU A 135 10.80 9.43 11.88
N ILE A 136 9.60 9.97 12.06
CA ILE A 136 9.06 10.39 13.35
C ILE A 136 8.19 9.24 13.87
N HIS A 137 8.61 8.65 14.98
CA HIS A 137 7.87 7.60 15.65
C HIS A 137 6.79 8.24 16.52
N VAL A 138 5.54 8.01 16.14
CA VAL A 138 4.35 8.49 16.84
C VAL A 138 3.81 7.32 17.68
N ASP A 139 4.58 6.96 18.70
CA ASP A 139 4.39 5.76 19.52
C ASP A 139 4.01 6.07 20.97
N ALA A 140 3.47 7.26 21.21
CA ALA A 140 2.75 7.62 22.42
C ALA A 140 1.28 7.24 22.26
N ASP A 141 0.77 6.37 23.12
CA ASP A 141 -0.66 6.07 23.15
C ASP A 141 -1.46 7.33 23.45
N TYR A 142 -2.64 7.43 22.82
CA TYR A 142 -3.60 8.50 23.04
C TYR A 142 -3.06 9.89 22.69
N LEU A 143 -2.30 10.01 21.60
CA LEU A 143 -1.68 11.26 21.17
C LEU A 143 -2.35 11.85 19.93
N VAL A 144 -2.68 13.14 19.99
CA VAL A 144 -3.13 13.92 18.82
C VAL A 144 -1.99 14.82 18.35
N LEU A 145 -1.53 14.64 17.11
CA LEU A 145 -0.71 15.59 16.38
C LEU A 145 -1.61 16.51 15.59
N ARG A 146 -1.68 17.79 15.98
CA ARG A 146 -2.57 18.78 15.37
C ARG A 146 -1.78 19.92 14.75
N GLY A 147 -1.90 20.09 13.44
CA GLY A 147 -1.37 21.24 12.72
C GLY A 147 -2.25 22.49 12.84
N ALA A 148 -1.67 23.61 12.46
CA ALA A 148 -2.33 24.91 12.33
C ALA A 148 -3.14 25.05 11.02
N GLY A 149 -3.47 23.93 10.35
CA GLY A 149 -4.13 23.87 9.06
C GLY A 149 -3.31 23.12 8.01
N SER A 150 -3.97 22.50 7.03
CA SER A 150 -3.34 21.76 5.92
C SER A 150 -3.33 22.52 4.59
N ALA A 151 -3.91 23.73 4.57
CA ALA A 151 -3.84 24.64 3.43
C ALA A 151 -2.49 25.40 3.42
N PRO A 152 -2.09 26.03 2.30
CA PRO A 152 -0.92 26.90 2.26
C PRO A 152 -0.94 27.94 3.38
N GLY A 153 0.17 28.05 4.11
CA GLY A 153 0.28 28.89 5.32
C GLY A 153 -0.06 28.18 6.63
N GLY A 154 -0.59 26.96 6.58
CA GLY A 154 -0.71 26.06 7.74
C GLY A 154 0.58 25.29 8.06
N THR A 155 0.49 24.23 8.85
CA THR A 155 1.64 23.36 9.17
C THR A 155 2.00 22.50 7.97
N GLN A 156 3.26 22.56 7.52
CA GLN A 156 3.77 21.77 6.41
C GLN A 156 5.06 21.07 6.81
N PHE A 157 5.07 19.74 6.84
CA PHE A 157 6.31 18.97 6.89
C PHE A 157 6.91 18.84 5.49
N VAL A 158 8.22 19.05 5.38
CA VAL A 158 8.99 18.78 4.17
C VAL A 158 10.03 17.73 4.50
N TYR A 159 9.78 16.51 4.04
CA TYR A 159 10.59 15.34 4.34
C TYR A 159 11.70 15.14 3.31
N ARG A 160 12.95 15.08 3.78
CA ARG A 160 14.15 14.81 2.97
C ARG A 160 14.95 13.68 3.62
N PRO A 161 14.62 12.41 3.35
CA PRO A 161 15.24 11.26 3.99
C PRO A 161 16.77 11.32 3.90
N ASP A 162 17.44 11.30 5.06
CA ASP A 162 18.90 11.26 5.12
C ASP A 162 19.44 9.87 4.75
N ALA A 163 20.77 9.72 4.70
CA ALA A 163 21.41 8.45 4.41
C ALA A 163 21.12 7.35 5.44
N ASN A 164 20.61 7.70 6.63
CA ASN A 164 20.20 6.71 7.64
C ASN A 164 18.74 6.30 7.49
N THR A 165 17.99 7.00 6.65
CA THR A 165 16.55 6.84 6.46
C THR A 165 16.23 6.26 5.10
N ALA A 166 16.94 6.71 4.06
CA ALA A 166 16.84 6.17 2.71
C ALA A 166 17.20 4.68 2.66
N TYR A 167 16.63 3.96 1.70
CA TYR A 167 17.00 2.57 1.44
C TYR A 167 18.32 2.53 0.67
N ASP A 168 19.26 1.76 1.20
CA ASP A 168 20.60 1.53 0.67
C ASP A 168 20.74 0.14 0.01
N THR A 169 19.69 -0.68 0.04
CA THR A 169 19.64 -1.98 -0.63
C THR A 169 18.46 -1.99 -1.58
N LEU A 170 18.75 -1.89 -2.88
CA LEU A 170 17.76 -1.98 -3.95
C LEU A 170 17.75 -3.37 -4.56
N THR A 171 16.63 -3.74 -5.16
CA THR A 171 16.53 -4.90 -6.05
C THR A 171 17.57 -4.81 -7.17
N GLU A 172 17.97 -5.95 -7.75
CA GLU A 172 18.98 -5.99 -8.82
C GLU A 172 18.59 -5.14 -10.04
N ASP A 173 17.29 -5.05 -10.35
CA ASP A 173 16.76 -4.21 -11.41
C ASP A 173 16.59 -2.74 -11.03
N GLY A 174 16.94 -2.38 -9.79
CA GLY A 174 16.90 -1.02 -9.27
C GLY A 174 15.49 -0.44 -9.23
N SER A 175 14.47 -1.28 -9.13
CA SER A 175 13.08 -0.84 -9.18
C SER A 175 12.43 -0.63 -7.82
N ASP A 176 12.84 -1.35 -6.79
CA ASP A 176 12.29 -1.28 -5.42
C ASP A 176 13.44 -1.50 -4.42
N TRP A 177 13.19 -1.35 -3.12
CA TRP A 177 14.11 -1.81 -2.08
C TRP A 177 14.02 -3.34 -1.92
N ASP A 178 15.16 -3.98 -1.62
CA ASP A 178 15.21 -5.42 -1.37
C ASP A 178 14.93 -5.70 0.11
N GLU A 179 13.72 -6.18 0.40
CA GLU A 179 13.29 -6.47 1.76
C GLU A 179 14.07 -7.58 2.43
N ASP A 180 14.54 -8.58 1.68
CA ASP A 180 15.34 -9.64 2.25
C ASP A 180 16.83 -9.27 2.29
N GLY A 181 17.26 -8.34 1.44
CA GLY A 181 18.63 -7.83 1.36
C GLY A 181 19.03 -6.90 2.52
N MET A 182 18.09 -6.17 3.10
CA MET A 182 18.36 -5.37 4.30
C MET A 182 18.58 -6.29 5.51
N THR A 183 19.81 -6.37 6.02
CA THR A 183 20.13 -7.25 7.16
C THR A 183 21.00 -6.56 8.20
N SER A 184 20.90 -7.02 9.44
CA SER A 184 21.80 -6.70 10.55
C SER A 184 21.67 -7.80 11.60
N GLY A 185 22.76 -8.44 12.03
CA GLY A 185 22.70 -9.55 13.00
C GLY A 185 21.70 -10.65 12.56
N GLN A 186 20.70 -10.93 13.40
CA GLN A 186 19.59 -11.85 13.07
C GLN A 186 18.34 -11.16 12.47
N GLY A 187 18.36 -9.83 12.33
CA GLY A 187 17.27 -9.05 11.73
C GLY A 187 17.38 -9.00 10.21
N LYS A 188 16.23 -9.07 9.53
CA LYS A 188 16.09 -8.93 8.07
C LYS A 188 14.99 -7.94 7.72
N GLY A 189 15.04 -7.33 6.54
CA GLY A 189 14.17 -6.21 6.14
C GLY A 189 12.69 -6.55 6.01
N GLY A 190 12.31 -7.83 5.91
CA GLY A 190 10.92 -8.26 6.08
C GLY A 190 10.30 -7.85 7.43
N TRP A 191 11.09 -7.48 8.43
CA TRP A 191 10.57 -6.89 9.68
C TRP A 191 10.18 -5.42 9.52
N LEU A 192 10.76 -4.73 8.54
CA LEU A 192 10.50 -3.33 8.24
C LEU A 192 9.23 -3.13 7.41
N TRP A 193 8.78 -4.15 6.67
CA TRP A 193 7.52 -4.17 5.91
C TRP A 193 6.38 -3.48 6.69
N PRO A 194 5.67 -2.49 6.13
CA PRO A 194 5.59 -2.15 4.72
C PRO A 194 6.70 -1.24 4.19
N GLY A 195 7.64 -0.86 5.05
CA GLY A 195 8.65 0.15 4.75
C GLY A 195 8.56 1.35 5.68
N ARG A 196 9.53 2.26 5.58
CA ARG A 196 9.64 3.51 6.35
C ARG A 196 8.66 4.56 5.87
N GLY A 197 8.32 5.50 6.75
CA GLY A 197 7.54 6.68 6.42
C GLY A 197 8.10 7.96 7.02
N LEU A 198 7.36 9.05 6.84
CA LEU A 198 7.54 10.27 7.61
C LEU A 198 7.06 10.07 9.04
N PHE A 199 5.84 9.54 9.20
CA PHE A 199 5.26 9.21 10.50
C PHE A 199 5.04 7.71 10.59
N ARG A 200 5.50 7.09 11.68
CA ARG A 200 5.25 5.68 11.99
C ARG A 200 4.53 5.54 13.32
N VAL A 201 3.30 5.03 13.25
CA VAL A 201 2.49 4.64 14.39
C VAL A 201 2.73 3.15 14.64
N GLN A 202 3.74 2.87 15.46
CA GLN A 202 4.18 1.53 15.85
C GLN A 202 5.03 1.66 17.12
N SER A 203 4.96 0.68 18.03
CA SER A 203 5.89 0.61 19.15
C SER A 203 7.35 0.56 18.67
N ARG A 204 8.26 1.19 19.43
CA ARG A 204 9.72 1.02 19.27
C ARG A 204 10.30 -0.10 20.14
N GLY A 205 9.46 -0.89 20.82
CA GLY A 205 9.89 -1.97 21.69
C GLY A 205 10.72 -3.02 20.95
N VAL A 206 11.87 -3.40 21.51
CA VAL A 206 12.75 -4.46 20.97
C VAL A 206 12.60 -5.71 21.83
N HIS A 207 12.25 -6.83 21.19
CA HIS A 207 12.17 -8.11 21.90
C HIS A 207 13.54 -8.51 22.46
N SER A 208 13.58 -9.06 23.68
CA SER A 208 14.82 -9.35 24.41
C SER A 208 15.79 -10.30 23.68
N ALA A 209 15.27 -11.18 22.83
CA ALA A 209 16.07 -12.05 21.96
C ALA A 209 16.96 -11.27 20.96
N TYR A 210 16.67 -10.00 20.71
CA TYR A 210 17.38 -9.16 19.74
C TYR A 210 18.11 -7.97 20.36
N THR A 211 18.21 -7.89 21.69
CA THR A 211 18.85 -6.76 22.38
C THR A 211 20.30 -6.55 21.94
N ALA A 212 21.08 -7.63 21.81
CA ALA A 212 22.47 -7.54 21.35
C ALA A 212 22.57 -7.10 19.88
N ASP A 213 21.73 -7.66 19.01
CA ASP A 213 21.70 -7.30 17.59
C ASP A 213 21.32 -5.83 17.40
N TYR A 214 20.29 -5.36 18.11
CA TYR A 214 19.87 -3.96 18.08
C TYR A 214 20.93 -2.99 18.59
N ALA A 215 21.65 -3.36 19.67
CA ALA A 215 22.72 -2.53 20.21
C ALA A 215 23.89 -2.39 19.22
N ALA A 216 24.20 -3.46 18.48
CA ALA A 216 25.26 -3.49 17.47
C ALA A 216 24.84 -2.91 16.11
N ALA A 217 23.54 -2.84 15.82
CA ALA A 217 23.03 -2.38 14.54
C ALA A 217 23.40 -0.91 14.26
N PRO A 218 23.83 -0.57 13.03
CA PRO A 218 24.00 0.82 12.62
C PRO A 218 22.64 1.54 12.65
N ALA A 219 22.68 2.88 12.70
CA ALA A 219 21.49 3.71 12.84
C ALA A 219 20.40 3.38 11.81
N ASN A 220 20.79 3.16 10.55
CA ASN A 220 19.91 2.85 9.43
C ASN A 220 19.40 1.39 9.37
N ARG A 221 19.62 0.62 10.45
CA ARG A 221 19.19 -0.77 10.62
C ARG A 221 18.53 -1.04 11.96
N LYS A 222 18.44 -0.04 12.86
CA LYS A 222 17.86 -0.21 14.19
C LYS A 222 16.37 -0.52 14.13
N ASP A 223 15.67 0.19 13.27
CA ASP A 223 14.24 0.06 12.98
C ASP A 223 13.80 -1.33 12.52
N ILE A 224 14.71 -2.15 11.95
CA ILE A 224 14.46 -3.55 11.66
C ILE A 224 13.94 -4.25 12.92
N PHE A 225 14.58 -4.03 14.07
CA PHE A 225 14.30 -4.72 15.34
C PHE A 225 13.21 -4.05 16.19
N GLU A 226 12.59 -2.99 15.69
CA GLU A 226 11.62 -2.23 16.45
C GLU A 226 10.17 -2.68 16.21
N GLY A 227 9.45 -2.75 17.31
CA GLY A 227 8.02 -2.91 17.39
C GLY A 227 7.50 -4.33 17.46
N THR A 228 6.17 -4.41 17.50
CA THR A 228 5.42 -5.63 17.81
C THR A 228 5.72 -6.79 16.87
N VAL A 229 6.20 -6.51 15.64
CA VAL A 229 6.64 -7.53 14.67
C VAL A 229 7.60 -8.56 15.28
N ASN A 230 8.56 -8.08 16.06
CA ASN A 230 9.63 -8.89 16.63
C ASN A 230 9.18 -9.72 17.81
N VAL A 231 8.09 -9.30 18.44
CA VAL A 231 7.46 -9.99 19.55
C VAL A 231 6.45 -11.01 19.03
N HIS A 232 5.54 -10.62 18.12
CA HIS A 232 4.39 -11.44 17.75
C HIS A 232 4.79 -12.79 17.14
N TRP A 233 5.87 -12.84 16.35
CA TRP A 233 6.35 -14.09 15.76
C TRP A 233 6.84 -15.07 16.83
N LYS A 234 7.32 -14.55 17.97
CA LYS A 234 7.81 -15.34 19.11
C LYS A 234 6.69 -15.74 20.06
N VAL A 235 5.67 -14.91 20.24
CA VAL A 235 4.63 -15.10 21.27
C VAL A 235 3.33 -15.69 20.75
N GLY A 236 3.17 -15.86 19.43
CA GLY A 236 1.99 -16.50 18.84
C GLY A 236 1.83 -17.96 19.28
N VAL A 237 0.60 -18.36 19.55
CA VAL A 237 0.24 -19.71 20.02
C VAL A 237 -0.29 -20.52 18.84
N ALA A 238 0.30 -21.69 18.60
CA ALA A 238 -0.21 -22.63 17.60
C ALA A 238 -1.60 -23.14 18.01
N LEU A 239 -2.38 -23.64 17.05
CA LEU A 239 -3.76 -24.04 17.28
C LEU A 239 -3.90 -25.56 17.42
N ARG A 240 -5.07 -26.00 17.89
CA ARG A 240 -5.47 -27.41 17.93
C ARG A 240 -6.91 -27.58 17.46
N ALA A 241 -7.28 -28.81 17.15
CA ALA A 241 -8.63 -29.16 16.77
C ALA A 241 -9.66 -28.77 17.85
N LYS A 242 -10.78 -28.19 17.41
CA LYS A 242 -11.94 -27.96 18.27
C LYS A 242 -12.65 -29.31 18.55
N PRO A 243 -13.37 -29.45 19.68
CA PRO A 243 -14.19 -30.62 19.95
C PRO A 243 -15.16 -30.90 18.80
N GLY A 244 -15.13 -32.13 18.28
CA GLY A 244 -16.02 -32.57 17.20
C GLY A 244 -15.56 -32.22 15.77
N ASP A 245 -14.44 -31.51 15.59
CA ASP A 245 -13.88 -31.22 14.26
C ASP A 245 -12.35 -31.35 14.28
N ALA A 246 -11.85 -32.50 13.80
CA ALA A 246 -10.45 -32.89 13.91
C ALA A 246 -9.49 -32.02 13.07
N GLY A 247 -9.98 -31.30 12.05
CA GLY A 247 -9.13 -30.53 11.14
C GLY A 247 -9.03 -29.04 11.47
N PHE A 248 -9.93 -28.52 12.31
CA PHE A 248 -10.13 -27.07 12.44
C PHE A 248 -10.11 -26.62 13.89
N ALA A 249 -9.44 -25.50 14.13
CA ALA A 249 -9.40 -24.81 15.42
C ALA A 249 -10.57 -23.84 15.63
N GLY A 250 -11.29 -23.52 14.55
CA GLY A 250 -12.48 -22.70 14.53
C GLY A 250 -13.07 -22.71 13.11
N ARG A 251 -14.39 -22.62 13.01
CA ARG A 251 -15.12 -22.46 11.75
C ARG A 251 -15.65 -21.05 11.62
N THR A 252 -15.92 -20.65 10.38
CA THR A 252 -16.70 -19.45 10.09
C THR A 252 -17.96 -19.43 10.94
N GLY A 253 -18.22 -18.32 11.65
CA GLY A 253 -19.33 -18.19 12.60
C GLY A 253 -19.01 -18.53 14.05
N ASP A 254 -17.92 -19.27 14.34
CA ASP A 254 -17.48 -19.49 15.72
C ASP A 254 -16.90 -18.20 16.31
N THR A 255 -17.05 -17.99 17.62
CA THR A 255 -16.37 -16.93 18.37
C THR A 255 -15.24 -17.45 19.25
N THR A 256 -14.99 -18.76 19.26
CA THR A 256 -14.00 -19.40 20.12
C THR A 256 -12.97 -20.13 19.27
N VAL A 257 -11.68 -19.89 19.54
CA VAL A 257 -10.55 -20.56 18.88
C VAL A 257 -9.81 -21.42 19.89
N TYR A 258 -9.45 -22.63 19.46
CA TYR A 258 -8.81 -23.63 20.31
C TYR A 258 -7.30 -23.60 20.15
N LEU A 259 -6.61 -23.37 21.27
CA LEU A 259 -5.17 -23.18 21.34
C LEU A 259 -4.47 -24.50 21.66
N ALA A 260 -3.29 -24.72 21.09
CA ALA A 260 -2.46 -25.87 21.39
C ALA A 260 -2.12 -25.96 22.89
N SER A 261 -1.78 -27.18 23.34
CA SER A 261 -1.33 -27.42 24.71
C SER A 261 0.06 -26.85 24.99
N SER A 262 0.81 -26.50 23.94
CA SER A 262 2.09 -25.79 23.99
C SER A 262 1.89 -24.28 23.77
N GLY A 263 2.85 -23.47 24.22
CA GLY A 263 2.81 -22.01 24.11
C GLY A 263 2.25 -21.30 25.33
N SER A 264 2.73 -20.08 25.55
CA SER A 264 2.34 -19.23 26.67
C SER A 264 1.02 -18.52 26.40
N LEU A 265 0.17 -18.38 27.42
CA LEU A 265 -1.04 -17.57 27.36
C LEU A 265 -0.87 -16.20 28.00
N ALA A 266 0.33 -15.86 28.49
CA ALA A 266 0.57 -14.67 29.32
C ALA A 266 0.18 -13.35 28.63
N ASN A 267 0.29 -13.30 27.30
CA ASN A 267 -0.02 -12.11 26.49
C ASN A 267 -1.45 -12.14 25.91
N LEU A 268 -2.26 -13.15 26.25
CA LEU A 268 -3.67 -13.20 25.90
C LEU A 268 -4.47 -12.70 27.09
N THR A 269 -4.93 -11.46 27.01
CA THR A 269 -5.66 -10.79 28.09
C THR A 269 -7.04 -10.36 27.59
N VAL A 270 -8.05 -10.43 28.46
CA VAL A 270 -9.38 -9.86 28.15
C VAL A 270 -9.23 -8.35 27.87
N GLY A 271 -9.85 -7.88 26.79
CA GLY A 271 -9.68 -6.53 26.25
C GLY A 271 -8.46 -6.34 25.35
N GLY A 272 -7.52 -7.29 25.35
CA GLY A 272 -6.35 -7.27 24.46
C GLY A 272 -6.72 -7.58 23.01
N LEU A 273 -5.84 -7.19 22.09
CA LEU A 273 -5.99 -7.47 20.67
C LEU A 273 -5.23 -8.75 20.27
N VAL A 274 -5.85 -9.53 19.39
CA VAL A 274 -5.27 -10.76 18.88
C VAL A 274 -5.53 -10.88 17.39
N ASN A 275 -4.51 -11.28 16.63
CA ASN A 275 -4.68 -11.64 15.24
C ASN A 275 -4.83 -13.17 15.12
N VAL A 276 -5.98 -13.62 14.63
CA VAL A 276 -6.24 -15.03 14.28
C VAL A 276 -5.79 -15.27 12.85
N ARG A 277 -4.90 -16.23 12.66
CA ARG A 277 -4.18 -16.48 11.41
C ARG A 277 -4.34 -17.91 10.95
N ALA A 278 -5.01 -18.11 9.82
CA ALA A 278 -5.20 -19.41 9.21
C ALA A 278 -4.08 -19.69 8.21
N ALA A 279 -3.42 -20.84 8.36
CA ALA A 279 -2.49 -21.35 7.36
C ALA A 279 -3.22 -21.63 6.04
N ASN A 280 -2.51 -21.38 4.95
CA ASN A 280 -3.01 -21.69 3.62
C ASN A 280 -2.83 -23.17 3.31
N THR A 281 -3.81 -23.74 2.63
CA THR A 281 -3.83 -25.15 2.25
C THR A 281 -3.91 -25.28 0.73
N VAL A 282 -3.54 -26.43 0.17
CA VAL A 282 -3.70 -26.67 -1.28
C VAL A 282 -5.17 -26.61 -1.67
N ALA A 283 -6.07 -27.14 -0.84
CA ALA A 283 -7.51 -27.08 -1.09
C ALA A 283 -8.04 -25.64 -1.11
N PHE A 284 -7.49 -24.75 -0.28
CA PHE A 284 -7.85 -23.33 -0.30
C PHE A 284 -7.43 -22.63 -1.60
N TYR A 285 -6.23 -22.89 -2.12
CA TYR A 285 -5.83 -22.38 -3.44
C TYR A 285 -6.66 -23.01 -4.56
N ALA A 286 -7.01 -24.30 -4.46
CA ALA A 286 -7.82 -24.98 -5.46
C ALA A 286 -9.22 -24.39 -5.58
N GLN A 287 -9.81 -23.89 -4.49
CA GLN A 287 -11.07 -23.11 -4.54
C GLN A 287 -10.94 -21.91 -5.47
N GLN A 288 -9.75 -21.30 -5.52
CA GLN A 288 -9.45 -20.14 -6.37
C GLN A 288 -9.06 -20.50 -7.81
N ASN A 289 -9.18 -21.78 -8.19
CA ASN A 289 -8.67 -22.31 -9.45
C ASN A 289 -7.16 -22.07 -9.63
N ILE A 290 -6.42 -22.16 -8.52
CA ILE A 290 -4.96 -22.03 -8.47
C ILE A 290 -4.38 -23.39 -8.08
N THR A 291 -3.40 -23.84 -8.86
CA THR A 291 -2.69 -25.11 -8.65
C THR A 291 -1.19 -24.86 -8.47
N PRO A 292 -0.42 -25.84 -7.96
CA PRO A 292 1.04 -25.73 -7.93
C PRO A 292 1.71 -25.52 -9.29
N ALA A 293 1.01 -25.79 -10.40
CA ALA A 293 1.51 -25.53 -11.75
C ALA A 293 1.44 -24.04 -12.13
N ASP A 294 0.66 -23.24 -11.42
CA ASP A 294 0.44 -21.82 -11.73
C ASP A 294 1.46 -20.90 -11.03
N GLY A 295 2.21 -21.42 -10.06
CA GLY A 295 3.27 -20.69 -9.37
C GLY A 295 3.58 -21.28 -7.99
N THR A 296 4.49 -20.62 -7.27
CA THR A 296 4.82 -20.98 -5.89
C THR A 296 3.65 -20.65 -4.97
N LEU A 297 3.05 -21.67 -4.38
CA LEU A 297 2.06 -21.52 -3.32
C LEU A 297 2.77 -21.19 -2.00
N LEU A 298 2.12 -20.43 -1.14
CA LEU A 298 2.60 -20.11 0.20
C LEU A 298 1.64 -20.68 1.23
N ASP A 299 2.15 -21.42 2.21
CA ASP A 299 1.42 -21.93 3.37
C ASP A 299 1.14 -20.87 4.45
N GLN A 300 1.58 -19.63 4.20
CA GLN A 300 1.50 -18.49 5.11
C GLN A 300 0.06 -18.06 5.43
N HIS A 301 -0.05 -17.05 6.29
CA HIS A 301 -1.30 -16.60 6.92
C HIS A 301 -2.05 -15.54 6.10
N MET A 302 -2.45 -15.89 4.88
CA MET A 302 -3.22 -15.00 4.00
C MET A 302 -4.61 -14.70 4.55
N ARG A 303 -5.26 -15.68 5.17
CA ARG A 303 -6.54 -15.50 5.88
C ARG A 303 -6.25 -15.13 7.33
N GLN A 304 -6.45 -13.85 7.66
CA GLN A 304 -6.21 -13.35 9.00
C GLN A 304 -7.08 -12.15 9.35
N GLN A 305 -7.21 -11.89 10.65
CA GLN A 305 -8.02 -10.80 11.18
C GLN A 305 -7.69 -10.49 12.64
N ILE A 306 -7.72 -9.20 12.98
CA ILE A 306 -7.62 -8.73 14.37
C ILE A 306 -8.98 -8.76 15.06
N PHE A 307 -8.98 -9.22 16.31
CA PHE A 307 -10.14 -9.30 17.19
C PHE A 307 -9.78 -8.77 18.59
N THR A 308 -10.79 -8.34 19.33
CA THR A 308 -10.67 -8.11 20.77
C THR A 308 -10.98 -9.41 21.52
N VAL A 309 -10.15 -9.77 22.49
CA VAL A 309 -10.35 -10.93 23.35
C VAL A 309 -11.41 -10.63 24.40
N THR A 310 -12.45 -11.45 24.48
CA THR A 310 -13.54 -11.33 25.47
C THR A 310 -13.41 -12.32 26.62
N ALA A 311 -12.76 -13.46 26.40
CA ALA A 311 -12.44 -14.42 27.45
C ALA A 311 -11.18 -15.23 27.09
N VAL A 312 -10.47 -15.69 28.12
CA VAL A 312 -9.36 -16.65 28.00
C VAL A 312 -9.61 -17.77 28.99
N ASP A 313 -9.75 -19.00 28.49
CA ASP A 313 -9.87 -20.18 29.32
C ASP A 313 -8.54 -20.95 29.30
N SER A 314 -7.78 -20.82 30.38
CA SER A 314 -6.49 -21.49 30.53
C SER A 314 -6.61 -23.00 30.71
N THR A 315 -7.73 -23.48 31.24
CA THR A 315 -7.99 -24.91 31.48
C THR A 315 -8.32 -25.60 30.17
N ASN A 316 -9.27 -25.04 29.42
CA ASN A 316 -9.68 -25.57 28.13
C ASN A 316 -8.79 -25.09 26.97
N ARG A 317 -7.80 -24.23 27.22
CA ARG A 317 -6.90 -23.65 26.21
C ARG A 317 -7.71 -23.01 25.07
N THR A 318 -8.58 -22.06 25.39
CA THR A 318 -9.35 -21.32 24.38
C THR A 318 -9.24 -19.81 24.55
N VAL A 319 -9.43 -19.11 23.44
CA VAL A 319 -9.66 -17.67 23.42
C VAL A 319 -11.03 -17.40 22.80
N THR A 320 -11.82 -16.52 23.42
CA THR A 320 -13.10 -16.06 22.88
C THR A 320 -12.94 -14.65 22.32
N LEU A 321 -13.51 -14.42 21.15
CA LEU A 321 -13.39 -13.21 20.35
C LEU A 321 -14.64 -12.33 20.50
N ASN A 322 -14.53 -11.04 20.18
CA ASN A 322 -15.63 -10.07 20.23
C ASN A 322 -16.63 -10.21 19.09
N LYS A 323 -16.27 -10.89 18.00
CA LYS A 323 -17.14 -11.17 16.85
C LYS A 323 -16.82 -12.53 16.24
N PRO A 324 -17.75 -13.12 15.46
CA PRO A 324 -17.53 -14.39 14.80
C PRO A 324 -16.37 -14.37 13.79
N LEU A 325 -15.72 -15.51 13.60
CA LEU A 325 -14.75 -15.74 12.53
C LEU A 325 -15.43 -15.60 11.16
N GLU A 326 -14.72 -14.99 10.22
CA GLU A 326 -15.18 -14.82 8.83
C GLU A 326 -14.61 -15.86 7.86
N PHE A 327 -13.77 -16.75 8.38
CA PHE A 327 -13.13 -17.82 7.62
C PHE A 327 -12.85 -19.01 8.53
N ASP A 328 -12.75 -20.19 7.92
CA ASP A 328 -12.35 -21.40 8.62
C ASP A 328 -10.86 -21.37 8.96
N VAL A 329 -10.53 -21.81 10.17
CA VAL A 329 -9.18 -21.81 10.71
C VAL A 329 -8.72 -23.27 10.85
N PRO A 330 -8.03 -23.84 9.83
CA PRO A 330 -7.46 -25.17 9.96
C PRO A 330 -6.41 -25.18 11.06
N VAL A 331 -6.11 -26.33 11.65
CA VAL A 331 -5.04 -26.41 12.67
C VAL A 331 -3.68 -26.07 12.07
N ASP A 332 -3.39 -26.58 10.88
CA ASP A 332 -2.22 -26.28 10.06
C ASP A 332 -2.53 -26.39 8.55
N SER A 333 -1.54 -26.14 7.70
CA SER A 333 -1.67 -26.16 6.22
C SER A 333 -2.05 -27.52 5.61
N THR A 334 -2.09 -28.60 6.40
CA THR A 334 -2.42 -29.97 5.96
C THR A 334 -3.68 -30.54 6.63
N SER A 335 -4.20 -29.86 7.65
CA SER A 335 -5.26 -30.37 8.52
C SER A 335 -6.63 -30.50 7.83
N ASP A 336 -6.80 -29.90 6.66
CA ASP A 336 -7.98 -30.08 5.81
C ASP A 336 -7.84 -31.27 4.82
N GLY A 337 -6.78 -32.07 4.95
CA GLY A 337 -6.45 -33.18 4.07
C GLY A 337 -5.57 -32.81 2.88
N SER A 338 -5.15 -31.55 2.77
CA SER A 338 -4.19 -31.09 1.75
C SER A 338 -2.81 -31.71 1.92
N ALA A 339 -2.12 -31.92 0.81
CA ALA A 339 -0.68 -32.15 0.81
C ALA A 339 0.06 -30.91 1.36
N PRO A 340 1.24 -31.08 2.00
CA PRO A 340 2.02 -29.95 2.47
C PRO A 340 2.47 -29.07 1.30
N ILE A 341 2.36 -27.75 1.49
CA ILE A 341 3.03 -26.77 0.64
C ILE A 341 4.45 -26.64 1.21
N GLY A 342 5.48 -26.93 0.41
CA GLY A 342 6.86 -27.02 0.91
C GLY A 342 7.17 -28.35 1.59
N SER A 343 8.11 -28.34 2.53
CA SER A 343 8.66 -29.57 3.14
C SER A 343 7.95 -30.03 4.42
N ALA A 344 7.09 -29.20 5.01
CA ALA A 344 6.43 -29.49 6.29
C ALA A 344 5.08 -28.76 6.40
N ALA A 345 4.24 -29.19 7.34
CA ALA A 345 3.03 -28.46 7.69
C ALA A 345 3.38 -27.14 8.39
N TYR A 346 2.59 -26.10 8.12
CA TYR A 346 2.73 -24.78 8.70
C TYR A 346 1.52 -24.47 9.57
N ALA A 347 1.78 -24.13 10.83
CA ALA A 347 0.72 -23.98 11.83
C ALA A 347 -0.10 -22.69 11.62
N SER A 348 -1.42 -22.81 11.77
CA SER A 348 -2.26 -21.66 12.08
C SER A 348 -1.93 -21.16 13.49
N LYS A 349 -2.19 -19.87 13.74
CA LYS A 349 -1.81 -19.23 15.00
C LYS A 349 -2.85 -18.23 15.49
N VAL A 350 -2.88 -18.06 16.81
CA VAL A 350 -3.47 -16.92 17.49
C VAL A 350 -2.30 -16.10 18.02
N SER A 351 -2.11 -14.89 17.49
CA SER A 351 -0.96 -14.04 17.79
C SER A 351 -1.41 -12.78 18.53
N PRO A 352 -1.09 -12.63 19.82
CA PRO A 352 -1.41 -11.40 20.54
C PRO A 352 -0.63 -10.23 19.92
N ILE A 353 -1.30 -9.08 19.80
CA ILE A 353 -0.62 -7.84 19.44
C ILE A 353 -0.06 -7.27 20.74
N VAL A 354 1.25 -7.41 20.93
CA VAL A 354 1.93 -6.92 22.11
C VAL A 354 2.28 -5.45 21.92
N ASP A 355 1.88 -4.61 22.87
CA ASP A 355 2.16 -3.17 22.86
C ASP A 355 1.70 -2.48 21.55
N PRO A 356 0.43 -2.66 21.13
CA PRO A 356 -0.11 -1.91 20.00
C PRO A 356 -0.14 -0.42 20.35
N VAL A 357 0.17 0.44 19.39
CA VAL A 357 -0.05 1.87 19.57
C VAL A 357 -1.52 2.18 19.30
N VAL A 358 -2.18 2.85 20.24
CA VAL A 358 -3.64 3.10 20.17
C VAL A 358 -4.00 4.58 20.34
N GLY A 359 -5.12 4.99 19.76
CA GLY A 359 -5.68 6.33 20.02
C GLY A 359 -4.87 7.48 19.42
N VAL A 360 -4.17 7.25 18.30
CA VAL A 360 -3.34 8.28 17.66
C VAL A 360 -4.13 9.04 16.59
N GLY A 361 -4.07 10.37 16.64
CA GLY A 361 -4.73 11.26 15.70
C GLY A 361 -3.75 12.13 14.93
N PHE A 362 -3.92 12.23 13.61
CA PHE A 362 -3.28 13.26 12.79
C PHE A 362 -4.34 14.21 12.27
N GLU A 363 -4.20 15.50 12.58
CA GLU A 363 -5.23 16.49 12.28
C GLU A 363 -4.64 17.73 11.64
N ASN A 364 -5.26 18.20 10.55
CA ASN A 364 -5.08 19.55 10.02
C ASN A 364 -3.62 19.94 9.75
N LEU A 365 -2.84 19.04 9.16
CA LEU A 365 -1.45 19.27 8.76
C LEU A 365 -1.23 18.85 7.30
N ALA A 366 -0.17 19.37 6.71
CA ALA A 366 0.28 18.98 5.39
C ALA A 366 1.68 18.36 5.44
N PHE A 367 1.97 17.47 4.49
CA PHE A 367 3.32 16.95 4.30
C PHE A 367 3.64 16.65 2.84
N THR A 368 4.92 16.73 2.51
CA THR A 368 5.47 16.35 1.20
C THR A 368 6.84 15.72 1.38
N GLN A 369 7.26 14.89 0.43
CA GLN A 369 8.64 14.46 0.36
C GLN A 369 9.34 15.21 -0.77
N ASP A 370 10.42 15.92 -0.43
CA ASP A 370 11.24 16.60 -1.42
C ASP A 370 12.35 15.65 -1.89
N VAL A 371 12.39 15.38 -3.20
CA VAL A 371 13.41 14.53 -3.83
C VAL A 371 14.21 15.40 -4.80
N PRO A 372 15.43 15.84 -4.40
CA PRO A 372 16.22 16.77 -5.20
C PRO A 372 16.46 16.28 -6.62
N GLY A 373 16.24 17.15 -7.60
CA GLY A 373 16.47 16.87 -9.02
C GLY A 373 15.29 16.23 -9.76
N LEU A 374 14.17 15.96 -9.08
CA LEU A 374 12.93 15.51 -9.73
C LEU A 374 11.92 16.65 -9.87
N ASP A 375 11.18 16.64 -10.98
CA ASP A 375 10.13 17.61 -11.28
C ASP A 375 8.75 16.99 -11.03
N ARG A 376 7.88 17.69 -10.29
CA ARG A 376 6.48 17.31 -10.07
C ARG A 376 5.76 17.02 -11.37
N ALA A 377 5.99 17.81 -12.42
CA ALA A 377 5.29 17.65 -13.68
C ALA A 377 5.55 16.27 -14.31
N ALA A 378 6.72 15.67 -14.08
CA ALA A 378 7.09 14.35 -14.59
C ALA A 378 6.40 13.19 -13.84
N THR A 379 5.72 13.46 -12.72
CA THR A 379 4.99 12.45 -11.93
C THR A 379 3.56 12.24 -12.43
N VAL A 380 2.97 13.22 -13.14
CA VAL A 380 1.57 13.17 -13.58
C VAL A 380 1.39 12.03 -14.58
N HIS A 381 0.46 11.11 -14.27
CA HIS A 381 0.20 9.89 -15.04
C HIS A 381 1.43 8.99 -15.31
N ASN A 382 2.55 9.19 -14.62
CA ASN A 382 3.70 8.31 -14.67
C ASN A 382 3.57 7.25 -13.58
N TYR A 383 3.64 5.97 -13.94
CA TYR A 383 3.53 4.85 -12.99
C TYR A 383 4.84 4.08 -12.89
N GLY A 384 5.96 4.81 -12.86
CA GLY A 384 7.30 4.29 -12.61
C GLY A 384 7.80 4.59 -11.21
N ASN A 385 8.91 3.95 -10.83
CA ASN A 385 9.64 4.32 -9.61
C ASN A 385 10.77 5.29 -9.97
N MET A 386 10.52 6.59 -9.78
CA MET A 386 11.47 7.64 -10.16
C MET A 386 12.64 7.79 -9.17
N ALA A 387 12.45 7.39 -7.91
CA ALA A 387 13.46 7.39 -6.86
C ALA A 387 13.28 6.20 -5.89
N PRO A 388 13.64 4.97 -6.30
CA PRO A 388 13.41 3.75 -5.51
C PRO A 388 14.01 3.77 -4.10
N ALA A 389 15.23 4.33 -3.96
CA ALA A 389 15.88 4.49 -2.65
C ALA A 389 15.14 5.45 -1.70
N GLN A 390 14.22 6.25 -2.23
CA GLN A 390 13.46 7.29 -1.54
C GLN A 390 11.98 6.90 -1.42
N GLU A 391 11.64 5.62 -1.46
CA GLU A 391 10.27 5.10 -1.35
C GLU A 391 9.68 5.19 0.06
N MET A 392 9.77 6.35 0.71
CA MET A 392 9.19 6.54 2.03
C MET A 392 7.71 6.83 1.94
N HIS A 393 6.96 6.29 2.88
CA HIS A 393 5.54 6.54 3.03
C HIS A 393 5.29 7.88 3.76
N GLY A 394 4.05 8.36 3.74
CA GLY A 394 3.60 9.47 4.56
C GLY A 394 3.35 9.01 5.99
N ILE A 395 2.14 8.49 6.24
CA ILE A 395 1.73 7.95 7.54
C ILE A 395 1.62 6.42 7.46
N VAL A 396 2.36 5.73 8.33
CA VAL A 396 2.36 4.27 8.47
C VAL A 396 1.66 3.88 9.77
N PHE A 397 0.55 3.15 9.65
CA PHE A 397 -0.08 2.47 10.79
C PHE A 397 0.32 1.00 10.79
N LYS A 398 1.12 0.58 11.77
CA LYS A 398 1.61 -0.79 11.84
C LYS A 398 1.45 -1.36 13.24
N TRP A 399 0.64 -2.42 13.37
CA TRP A 399 0.20 -2.93 14.68
C TRP A 399 -0.52 -1.87 15.52
N ALA A 400 -1.28 -1.00 14.86
CA ALA A 400 -1.94 0.14 15.48
C ALA A 400 -3.46 -0.02 15.46
N ALA A 401 -4.13 0.54 16.47
CA ALA A 401 -5.58 0.48 16.54
C ALA A 401 -6.23 1.80 16.96
N ASP A 402 -7.52 1.93 16.68
CA ASP A 402 -8.38 3.02 17.15
C ASP A 402 -7.75 4.39 16.89
N SER A 403 -7.31 4.63 15.66
CA SER A 403 -6.55 5.82 15.28
C SER A 403 -7.21 6.53 14.10
N TRP A 404 -6.90 7.80 13.87
CA TRP A 404 -7.55 8.58 12.82
C TRP A 404 -6.61 9.55 12.11
N VAL A 405 -7.01 9.90 10.89
CA VAL A 405 -6.36 10.93 10.07
C VAL A 405 -7.46 11.82 9.51
N SER A 406 -7.41 13.11 9.84
CA SER A 406 -8.48 14.05 9.51
C SER A 406 -7.94 15.36 8.94
N GLY A 407 -8.41 15.73 7.75
CA GLY A 407 -8.10 17.03 7.16
C GLY A 407 -6.63 17.18 6.76
N VAL A 408 -5.93 16.06 6.53
CA VAL A 408 -4.51 16.05 6.16
C VAL A 408 -4.35 16.25 4.66
N ARG A 409 -3.30 16.98 4.27
CA ARG A 409 -2.88 17.14 2.87
C ARG A 409 -1.53 16.46 2.65
N ALA A 410 -1.49 15.44 1.81
CA ALA A 410 -0.26 14.79 1.38
C ALA A 410 0.02 15.12 -0.09
N GLU A 411 1.22 15.61 -0.39
CA GLU A 411 1.65 15.86 -1.77
C GLU A 411 2.98 15.20 -2.08
N LEU A 412 3.10 14.53 -3.22
CA LEU A 412 4.37 13.96 -3.70
C LEU A 412 5.11 13.17 -2.62
N THR A 413 4.46 12.15 -2.08
CA THR A 413 5.10 11.25 -1.12
C THR A 413 6.11 10.34 -1.83
N GLY A 414 7.08 9.79 -1.11
CA GLY A 414 8.03 8.83 -1.70
C GLY A 414 7.32 7.65 -2.35
N SER A 415 6.37 7.04 -1.62
CA SER A 415 5.47 6.00 -2.11
C SER A 415 4.04 6.24 -1.61
N HIS A 416 3.57 5.51 -0.60
CA HIS A 416 2.20 5.61 -0.09
C HIS A 416 1.98 6.84 0.79
N PRO A 417 0.98 7.71 0.54
CA PRO A 417 0.70 8.79 1.48
C PRO A 417 0.12 8.32 2.82
N ILE A 418 -0.72 7.28 2.80
CA ILE A 418 -1.22 6.60 3.99
C ILE A 418 -1.17 5.10 3.71
N VAL A 419 -0.57 4.35 4.62
CA VAL A 419 -0.46 2.90 4.54
C VAL A 419 -0.76 2.24 5.88
N THR A 420 -1.46 1.13 5.83
CA THR A 420 -1.72 0.27 6.98
C THR A 420 -1.00 -1.06 6.83
N GLU A 421 -0.60 -1.66 7.93
CA GLU A 421 -0.13 -3.04 7.98
C GLU A 421 -0.51 -3.60 9.35
N GLU A 422 -1.53 -4.44 9.41
CA GLU A 422 -2.07 -4.97 10.67
C GLU A 422 -2.67 -3.87 11.55
N ALA A 423 -3.69 -3.19 11.01
CA ALA A 423 -4.36 -2.08 11.67
C ALA A 423 -5.86 -2.35 11.90
N TYR A 424 -6.42 -1.77 12.96
CA TYR A 424 -7.79 -2.04 13.40
C TYR A 424 -8.53 -0.76 13.79
N HIS A 425 -9.79 -0.60 13.37
CA HIS A 425 -10.62 0.56 13.71
C HIS A 425 -10.00 1.92 13.35
N LEU A 426 -9.47 2.05 12.14
CA LEU A 426 -8.99 3.34 11.65
C LEU A 426 -10.14 4.19 11.10
N GLN A 427 -10.03 5.51 11.23
CA GLN A 427 -10.94 6.45 10.58
C GLN A 427 -10.16 7.53 9.82
N ILE A 428 -10.15 7.41 8.50
CA ILE A 428 -9.36 8.24 7.58
C ILE A 428 -10.33 9.13 6.78
N VAL A 429 -10.44 10.40 7.16
CA VAL A 429 -11.55 11.26 6.72
C VAL A 429 -11.14 12.62 6.19
N GLY A 430 -11.71 12.98 5.03
CA GLY A 430 -11.56 14.30 4.41
C GLY A 430 -10.12 14.74 4.15
N ASN A 431 -9.27 13.80 3.74
CA ASN A 431 -7.89 14.06 3.39
C ASN A 431 -7.75 14.37 1.89
N THR A 432 -6.73 15.16 1.53
CA THR A 432 -6.33 15.39 0.13
C THR A 432 -4.98 14.75 -0.11
N LEU A 433 -4.92 13.76 -1.00
CA LEU A 433 -3.72 12.98 -1.31
C LEU A 433 -3.40 13.15 -2.80
N ASP A 434 -2.28 13.80 -3.13
CA ASP A 434 -1.93 14.14 -4.52
C ASP A 434 -0.48 13.74 -4.87
N GLY A 435 -0.38 12.64 -5.61
CA GLY A 435 0.86 12.20 -6.25
C GLY A 435 1.87 11.51 -5.32
N ALA A 436 2.73 10.72 -5.95
CA ALA A 436 3.88 10.07 -5.34
C ALA A 436 5.03 10.00 -6.35
N TRP A 437 6.27 9.99 -5.85
CA TRP A 437 7.48 9.86 -6.68
C TRP A 437 7.65 8.45 -7.24
N ASN A 438 7.22 7.44 -6.48
CA ASN A 438 7.31 6.05 -6.87
C ASN A 438 5.90 5.43 -6.96
N LYS A 439 5.60 4.87 -8.14
CA LYS A 439 4.30 4.33 -8.52
C LYS A 439 4.42 3.06 -9.38
N GLY A 440 5.61 2.50 -9.53
CA GLY A 440 5.91 1.41 -10.44
C GLY A 440 5.92 0.04 -9.79
N LYS A 441 6.87 -0.78 -10.25
CA LYS A 441 7.06 -2.15 -9.79
C LYS A 441 7.21 -2.21 -8.25
N GLY A 442 6.89 -3.35 -7.63
CA GLY A 442 6.90 -3.45 -6.16
C GLY A 442 5.59 -3.01 -5.49
N GLY A 443 4.76 -2.22 -6.19
CA GLY A 443 3.43 -1.84 -5.71
C GLY A 443 3.43 -0.54 -4.91
N ASN A 444 4.03 0.50 -5.48
CA ASN A 444 4.18 1.79 -4.85
C ASN A 444 3.07 2.79 -5.22
N GLY A 445 2.94 3.84 -4.39
CA GLY A 445 2.10 5.00 -4.73
C GLY A 445 0.60 4.82 -4.50
N TYR A 446 0.24 3.92 -3.60
CA TYR A 446 -1.14 3.63 -3.24
C TYR A 446 -1.62 4.46 -2.06
N PHE A 447 -2.91 4.81 -2.03
CA PHE A 447 -3.62 5.01 -0.77
C PHE A 447 -4.00 3.61 -0.25
N ARG A 448 -3.18 3.07 0.67
CA ARG A 448 -3.06 1.63 0.88
C ARG A 448 -3.71 1.13 2.16
N GLY A 449 -4.70 0.26 2.03
CA GLY A 449 -5.29 -0.53 3.10
C GLY A 449 -4.83 -1.98 3.07
N SER A 450 -3.59 -2.28 3.48
CA SER A 450 -3.14 -3.67 3.69
C SER A 450 -3.46 -4.14 5.10
N ARG A 451 -4.02 -5.35 5.24
CA ARG A 451 -4.29 -5.98 6.55
C ARG A 451 -4.95 -5.00 7.52
N VAL A 452 -6.05 -4.40 7.06
CA VAL A 452 -6.83 -3.41 7.82
C VAL A 452 -8.24 -3.92 8.03
N TRP A 453 -8.75 -3.78 9.25
CA TRP A 453 -10.05 -4.32 9.61
C TRP A 453 -10.97 -3.30 10.27
N ASP A 454 -12.25 -3.42 9.95
CA ASP A 454 -13.35 -2.63 10.52
C ASP A 454 -13.05 -1.11 10.51
N SER A 455 -12.46 -0.61 9.43
CA SER A 455 -12.01 0.78 9.30
C SER A 455 -12.84 1.59 8.31
N LEU A 456 -12.85 2.92 8.46
CA LEU A 456 -13.66 3.85 7.69
C LEU A 456 -12.78 4.84 6.91
N TYR A 457 -13.03 4.94 5.60
CA TYR A 457 -12.40 5.85 4.66
C TYR A 457 -13.49 6.74 4.05
N ALA A 458 -13.59 8.00 4.47
CA ALA A 458 -14.74 8.83 4.10
C ALA A 458 -14.37 10.24 3.61
N GLY A 459 -14.95 10.65 2.49
CA GLY A 459 -14.81 12.03 1.99
C GLY A 459 -13.39 12.42 1.55
N ASN A 460 -12.50 11.47 1.30
CA ASN A 460 -11.13 11.74 0.86
C ASN A 460 -11.08 12.06 -0.63
N THR A 461 -10.09 12.87 -1.03
CA THR A 461 -9.74 13.10 -2.43
C THR A 461 -8.37 12.50 -2.71
N SER A 462 -8.28 11.61 -3.71
CA SER A 462 -7.01 11.07 -4.22
C SER A 462 -6.80 11.48 -5.67
N ARG A 463 -5.61 11.99 -5.98
CA ARG A 463 -5.18 12.36 -7.33
C ARG A 463 -3.78 11.86 -7.62
N ASN A 464 -3.52 11.51 -8.88
CA ASN A 464 -2.19 11.15 -9.39
C ASN A 464 -1.49 10.00 -8.62
N LEU A 465 -2.20 9.29 -7.77
CA LEU A 465 -1.75 8.05 -7.15
C LEU A 465 -1.93 6.89 -8.10
N ARG A 466 -1.30 5.76 -7.79
CA ARG A 466 -1.47 4.56 -8.59
C ARG A 466 -2.79 3.87 -8.28
N HIS A 467 -3.10 3.57 -7.03
CA HIS A 467 -4.36 2.89 -6.67
C HIS A 467 -4.89 3.39 -5.31
N PHE A 468 -6.20 3.38 -5.10
CA PHE A 468 -6.73 3.08 -3.75
C PHE A 468 -6.73 1.56 -3.60
N THR A 469 -6.27 1.00 -2.48
CA THR A 469 -6.29 -0.46 -2.30
C THR A 469 -6.88 -0.93 -0.98
N PHE A 470 -7.59 -2.05 -1.05
CA PHE A 470 -7.63 -3.03 0.05
C PHE A 470 -6.90 -4.29 -0.38
N GLN A 471 -6.08 -4.83 0.53
CA GLN A 471 -5.25 -6.00 0.22
C GLN A 471 -4.89 -6.84 1.45
N TRP A 472 -4.52 -8.08 1.19
CA TRP A 472 -4.06 -9.09 2.14
C TRP A 472 -4.98 -9.23 3.36
N SER A 473 -6.19 -9.73 3.12
CA SER A 473 -7.20 -10.06 4.13
C SER A 473 -7.94 -8.89 4.74
N ALA A 474 -7.76 -7.67 4.22
CA ALA A 474 -8.51 -6.51 4.67
C ALA A 474 -10.03 -6.79 4.63
N SER A 475 -10.74 -6.48 5.73
CA SER A 475 -12.15 -6.85 5.84
C SER A 475 -12.98 -5.95 6.76
N GLY A 476 -14.28 -5.86 6.46
CA GLY A 476 -15.24 -5.09 7.25
C GLY A 476 -15.06 -3.57 7.10
N ASN A 477 -14.26 -3.13 6.14
CA ASN A 477 -13.97 -1.72 5.93
C ASN A 477 -15.06 -1.04 5.09
N VAL A 478 -15.20 0.27 5.27
CA VAL A 478 -16.13 1.11 4.51
C VAL A 478 -15.36 2.23 3.81
N VAL A 479 -15.64 2.42 2.52
CA VAL A 479 -15.10 3.46 1.66
C VAL A 479 -16.29 4.24 1.11
N ILE A 480 -16.55 5.43 1.66
CA ILE A 480 -17.77 6.20 1.39
C ILE A 480 -17.54 7.66 0.99
N GLY A 481 -18.19 8.11 -0.08
CA GLY A 481 -18.20 9.53 -0.46
C GLY A 481 -16.84 10.09 -0.85
N ASN A 482 -15.89 9.24 -1.24
CA ASN A 482 -14.56 9.66 -1.67
C ASN A 482 -14.56 10.05 -3.16
N ASP A 483 -13.54 10.80 -3.58
CA ASP A 483 -13.33 11.22 -4.96
C ASP A 483 -11.93 10.76 -5.44
N PHE A 484 -11.91 9.89 -6.43
CA PHE A 484 -10.71 9.23 -6.95
C PHE A 484 -10.57 9.37 -8.47
N ASP A 485 -9.34 9.57 -8.94
CA ASP A 485 -8.96 9.43 -10.35
C ASP A 485 -8.26 8.09 -10.67
N SER A 486 -8.11 7.25 -9.65
CA SER A 486 -7.57 5.90 -9.70
C SER A 486 -8.67 4.88 -9.36
N ASP A 487 -8.38 3.62 -9.63
CA ASP A 487 -9.25 2.48 -9.37
C ASP A 487 -9.44 2.20 -7.87
N LEU A 488 -10.56 1.53 -7.57
CA LEU A 488 -10.80 0.84 -6.31
C LEU A 488 -10.24 -0.58 -6.45
N ASN A 489 -9.02 -0.78 -5.97
CA ASN A 489 -8.27 -1.99 -6.19
C ASN A 489 -8.44 -2.98 -5.03
N LEU A 490 -8.94 -4.17 -5.34
CA LEU A 490 -8.91 -5.32 -4.45
C LEU A 490 -7.70 -6.17 -4.84
N HIS A 491 -6.56 -5.87 -4.24
CA HIS A 491 -5.23 -6.28 -4.74
C HIS A 491 -4.95 -7.78 -4.62
N GLY A 492 -5.79 -8.52 -3.89
CA GLY A 492 -5.64 -9.95 -3.65
C GLY A 492 -5.02 -10.26 -2.31
N GLY A 493 -5.18 -11.53 -1.90
CA GLY A 493 -4.93 -11.95 -0.52
C GLY A 493 -6.18 -12.11 0.32
N TRP A 494 -7.33 -12.41 -0.28
CA TRP A 494 -8.58 -12.74 0.42
C TRP A 494 -9.27 -11.57 1.16
N GLU A 495 -9.19 -10.36 0.62
CA GLU A 495 -10.01 -9.22 1.07
C GLU A 495 -11.48 -9.56 0.92
N ARG A 496 -12.30 -9.23 1.91
CA ARG A 496 -13.70 -9.67 1.94
C ARG A 496 -14.56 -8.70 2.71
N ASN A 497 -15.87 -8.74 2.52
CA ASN A 497 -16.83 -7.95 3.30
C ASN A 497 -16.50 -6.44 3.36
N ASN A 498 -15.82 -5.87 2.37
CA ASN A 498 -15.58 -4.43 2.31
C ASN A 498 -16.74 -3.75 1.55
N LEU A 499 -17.13 -2.56 1.97
CA LEU A 499 -18.16 -1.76 1.33
C LEU A 499 -17.54 -0.54 0.65
N PHE A 500 -17.77 -0.42 -0.65
CA PHE A 500 -17.48 0.77 -1.44
C PHE A 500 -18.80 1.39 -1.86
N GLU A 501 -19.13 2.56 -1.33
CA GLU A 501 -20.37 3.22 -1.72
C GLU A 501 -20.30 4.73 -1.86
N ASN A 502 -21.19 5.29 -2.69
CA ASN A 502 -21.30 6.74 -2.89
C ASN A 502 -19.99 7.44 -3.29
N ASN A 503 -18.99 6.71 -3.79
CA ASN A 503 -17.73 7.29 -4.24
C ASN A 503 -17.86 7.80 -5.68
N THR A 504 -17.11 8.85 -6.00
CA THR A 504 -16.86 9.28 -7.38
C THR A 504 -15.52 8.73 -7.83
N VAL A 505 -15.52 7.92 -8.89
CA VAL A 505 -14.32 7.28 -9.43
C VAL A 505 -14.24 7.60 -10.92
N THR A 506 -13.33 8.48 -11.31
CA THR A 506 -13.21 8.98 -12.69
C THR A 506 -11.84 8.64 -13.24
N VAL A 507 -11.72 7.48 -13.89
CA VAL A 507 -10.42 6.95 -14.32
C VAL A 507 -10.08 7.42 -15.74
N PRO A 508 -9.05 8.25 -15.93
CA PRO A 508 -8.67 8.76 -17.24
C PRO A 508 -8.02 7.67 -18.11
N PHE A 509 -7.86 7.93 -19.42
CA PHE A 509 -7.15 6.99 -20.30
C PHE A 509 -5.69 6.81 -19.86
N GLU A 510 -5.09 7.89 -19.40
CA GLU A 510 -3.71 7.98 -18.98
C GLU A 510 -3.43 7.19 -17.69
N HIS A 511 -4.45 6.69 -17.00
CA HIS A 511 -4.29 5.78 -15.86
C HIS A 511 -4.03 4.35 -16.34
N ARG A 512 -2.76 4.04 -16.63
CA ARG A 512 -2.36 2.77 -17.24
C ARG A 512 -0.88 2.43 -17.05
N SER A 513 -0.59 1.13 -17.03
CA SER A 513 0.77 0.56 -17.01
C SER A 513 1.69 1.14 -18.10
N ALA A 514 1.15 1.33 -19.31
CA ALA A 514 1.89 1.86 -20.46
C ALA A 514 2.50 3.26 -20.29
N ASN A 515 2.00 4.05 -19.34
CA ASN A 515 2.51 5.40 -19.11
C ASN A 515 3.71 5.43 -18.14
N CYS A 516 4.21 4.27 -17.74
CA CYS A 516 5.45 4.19 -17.00
C CYS A 516 6.66 4.53 -17.87
N THR A 517 7.60 5.31 -17.31
CA THR A 517 8.83 5.73 -18.01
C THR A 517 10.11 5.12 -17.45
N THR A 518 10.15 4.77 -16.16
CA THR A 518 11.35 4.28 -15.46
C THR A 518 10.97 3.26 -14.39
N ASN A 519 11.79 2.21 -14.21
CA ASN A 519 11.58 1.18 -13.18
C ASN A 519 10.14 0.62 -13.16
N CYS A 520 9.70 0.24 -14.36
CA CYS A 520 8.31 -0.08 -14.63
C CYS A 520 7.92 -1.48 -14.19
N GLY A 521 6.65 -1.62 -13.81
CA GLY A 521 6.01 -2.90 -13.59
C GLY A 521 4.51 -2.76 -13.69
N GLU A 522 3.85 -3.83 -14.12
CA GLU A 522 2.40 -3.94 -14.05
C GLU A 522 1.95 -4.60 -12.74
N GLU A 523 0.63 -4.69 -12.56
CA GLU A 523 0.04 -5.57 -11.57
C GLU A 523 0.43 -7.01 -11.96
N GLY A 524 1.43 -7.57 -11.28
CA GLY A 524 1.84 -8.98 -11.41
C GLY A 524 3.36 -9.14 -11.40
N GLY A 525 4.07 -8.01 -11.31
CA GLY A 525 5.51 -7.95 -11.48
C GLY A 525 5.96 -8.23 -12.92
N GLY A 526 5.03 -8.22 -13.87
CA GLY A 526 5.32 -8.30 -15.31
C GLY A 526 5.82 -6.97 -15.87
N GLY A 527 6.22 -6.99 -17.14
CA GLY A 527 6.61 -5.78 -17.86
C GLY A 527 5.41 -4.89 -18.15
N VAL A 528 5.68 -3.70 -18.70
CA VAL A 528 4.63 -2.80 -19.18
C VAL A 528 3.77 -3.50 -20.23
N ASP A 529 2.45 -3.41 -20.10
CA ASP A 529 1.49 -3.98 -21.04
C ASP A 529 0.56 -2.90 -21.63
N ALA A 530 -0.35 -3.34 -22.49
CA ALA A 530 -1.32 -2.45 -23.13
C ALA A 530 -2.54 -2.16 -22.23
N SER A 531 -2.61 -2.69 -21.00
CA SER A 531 -3.77 -2.52 -20.12
C SER A 531 -4.07 -1.04 -19.89
N THR A 532 -5.34 -0.75 -19.64
CA THR A 532 -5.78 0.52 -19.09
C THR A 532 -6.59 0.19 -17.86
N TRP A 533 -6.25 0.79 -16.73
CA TRP A 533 -6.91 0.44 -15.48
C TRP A 533 -8.33 0.99 -15.47
N PHE A 534 -9.26 0.20 -14.92
CA PHE A 534 -10.69 0.50 -14.86
C PHE A 534 -11.07 0.88 -13.43
N PRO A 535 -12.24 1.51 -13.19
CA PRO A 535 -12.66 1.95 -11.85
C PRO A 535 -12.64 0.87 -10.75
N ILE A 536 -12.66 -0.40 -11.13
CA ILE A 536 -12.45 -1.54 -10.23
C ILE A 536 -11.29 -2.36 -10.75
N TRP A 537 -10.46 -2.82 -9.82
CA TRP A 537 -9.51 -3.90 -10.05
C TRP A 537 -9.76 -5.06 -9.09
N TRP A 538 -9.64 -6.29 -9.59
CA TRP A 538 -9.94 -7.50 -8.85
C TRP A 538 -8.83 -8.54 -9.03
N ALA A 539 -8.20 -9.00 -7.94
CA ALA A 539 -7.23 -10.08 -8.06
C ALA A 539 -7.91 -11.40 -8.45
N ALA A 540 -7.56 -11.91 -9.63
CA ALA A 540 -8.13 -13.13 -10.18
C ALA A 540 -7.09 -14.23 -10.44
N GLY A 541 -7.48 -15.44 -10.07
CA GLY A 541 -6.92 -16.72 -10.49
C GLY A 541 -5.40 -16.79 -10.44
N LYS A 542 -4.84 -17.31 -11.53
CA LYS A 542 -3.43 -17.66 -11.65
C LYS A 542 -2.51 -16.45 -11.46
N LYS A 543 -2.88 -15.29 -11.99
CA LYS A 543 -2.08 -14.08 -11.80
C LYS A 543 -2.02 -13.68 -10.34
N ALA A 544 -3.10 -13.92 -9.60
CA ALA A 544 -3.21 -13.54 -8.21
C ALA A 544 -2.29 -14.34 -7.27
N VAL A 545 -1.81 -15.52 -7.68
CA VAL A 545 -0.98 -16.41 -6.83
C VAL A 545 0.24 -15.70 -6.25
N LYS A 546 0.85 -14.78 -7.00
CA LYS A 546 2.03 -14.01 -6.56
C LYS A 546 1.75 -13.09 -5.37
N TRP A 547 0.50 -12.67 -5.18
CA TRP A 547 0.09 -11.78 -4.09
C TRP A 547 -0.70 -12.49 -3.01
N SER A 548 -0.46 -13.79 -2.86
CA SER A 548 -1.26 -14.65 -2.00
C SER A 548 -2.69 -14.81 -2.55
N GLY A 549 -2.88 -15.11 -3.82
CA GLY A 549 -4.18 -15.55 -4.36
C GLY A 549 -5.26 -14.46 -4.56
N SER A 550 -6.43 -14.91 -5.01
CA SER A 550 -7.56 -14.08 -5.45
C SER A 550 -8.21 -13.28 -4.31
N SER A 551 -8.96 -12.25 -4.70
CA SER A 551 -9.81 -11.52 -3.76
C SER A 551 -10.96 -12.39 -3.23
N GLY A 552 -11.31 -12.15 -1.97
CA GLY A 552 -12.28 -12.92 -1.20
C GLY A 552 -13.73 -12.46 -1.37
N PRO A 553 -14.67 -13.03 -0.60
CA PRO A 553 -16.10 -12.87 -0.85
C PRO A 553 -16.70 -11.53 -0.40
N ARG A 554 -17.87 -11.21 -0.97
CA ARG A 554 -18.78 -10.16 -0.49
C ARG A 554 -18.13 -8.77 -0.38
N ASN A 555 -17.23 -8.44 -1.30
CA ASN A 555 -16.84 -7.04 -1.49
C ASN A 555 -17.98 -6.35 -2.26
N VAL A 556 -18.54 -5.29 -1.68
CA VAL A 556 -19.79 -4.68 -2.12
C VAL A 556 -19.53 -3.33 -2.78
N PHE A 557 -20.09 -3.14 -3.96
CA PHE A 557 -20.16 -1.85 -4.65
C PHE A 557 -21.63 -1.42 -4.75
N PHE A 558 -21.93 -0.21 -4.26
CA PHE A 558 -23.28 0.32 -4.23
C PHE A 558 -23.28 1.84 -4.41
N HIS A 559 -24.14 2.40 -5.26
CA HIS A 559 -24.31 3.86 -5.41
C HIS A 559 -23.03 4.65 -5.79
N ASN A 560 -22.00 4.00 -6.36
CA ASN A 560 -20.81 4.70 -6.83
C ASN A 560 -21.05 5.36 -8.19
N THR A 561 -20.52 6.56 -8.38
CA THR A 561 -20.39 7.19 -9.71
C THR A 561 -19.04 6.78 -10.30
N MET A 562 -19.03 5.68 -11.06
CA MET A 562 -17.82 5.17 -11.69
C MET A 562 -17.82 5.44 -13.19
N ARG A 563 -16.74 6.06 -13.68
CA ARG A 563 -16.60 6.41 -15.09
C ARG A 563 -15.18 6.13 -15.58
N LYS A 564 -15.07 5.71 -16.84
CA LYS A 564 -13.82 5.39 -17.51
C LYS A 564 -13.71 6.15 -18.83
N GLN A 565 -12.52 6.64 -19.13
CA GLN A 565 -12.13 7.07 -20.47
C GLN A 565 -11.24 6.00 -21.11
N VAL A 566 -11.75 5.28 -22.11
CA VAL A 566 -11.03 4.17 -22.77
C VAL A 566 -10.10 4.61 -23.90
N THR A 567 -10.31 5.83 -24.41
CA THR A 567 -9.51 6.45 -25.48
C THR A 567 -9.10 7.84 -25.04
N ALA A 568 -7.84 8.21 -25.22
CA ALA A 568 -7.33 9.55 -24.89
C ALA A 568 -8.22 10.66 -25.46
N GLY A 569 -8.59 11.62 -24.62
CA GLY A 569 -9.43 12.76 -25.00
C GLY A 569 -10.92 12.44 -25.26
N ALA A 570 -11.35 11.19 -25.21
CA ALA A 570 -12.77 10.83 -25.38
C ALA A 570 -13.61 11.18 -24.14
N ALA A 571 -14.94 11.14 -24.28
CA ALA A 571 -15.84 11.31 -23.14
C ALA A 571 -15.72 10.15 -22.14
N PHE A 572 -15.92 10.45 -20.86
CA PHE A 572 -16.02 9.44 -19.82
C PHE A 572 -17.34 8.67 -19.94
N THR A 573 -17.27 7.35 -19.98
CA THR A 573 -18.44 6.47 -20.01
C THR A 573 -18.69 5.85 -18.64
N PRO A 574 -19.95 5.74 -18.18
CA PRO A 574 -20.28 5.00 -16.96
C PRO A 574 -19.77 3.56 -17.00
N PHE A 575 -19.26 3.06 -15.88
CA PHE A 575 -18.77 1.69 -15.75
C PHE A 575 -19.92 0.68 -15.47
N TYR A 576 -20.83 1.04 -14.57
CA TYR A 576 -22.07 0.30 -14.32
C TYR A 576 -23.28 1.05 -14.88
N ALA A 577 -24.26 0.29 -15.37
CA ALA A 577 -25.51 0.84 -15.88
C ALA A 577 -26.51 1.19 -14.76
N ASP A 578 -26.50 0.44 -13.64
CA ASP A 578 -27.46 0.59 -12.54
C ASP A 578 -26.72 0.79 -11.22
N ALA A 579 -26.57 2.05 -10.82
CA ALA A 579 -25.90 2.39 -9.56
C ALA A 579 -26.68 1.92 -8.32
N GLN A 580 -28.00 1.67 -8.40
CA GLN A 580 -28.85 1.24 -7.28
C GLN A 580 -28.77 -0.26 -6.98
N ARG A 581 -28.05 -1.00 -7.81
CA ARG A 581 -27.81 -2.42 -7.59
C ARG A 581 -26.75 -2.61 -6.52
N VAL A 582 -26.95 -3.60 -5.65
CA VAL A 582 -25.92 -4.07 -4.73
C VAL A 582 -25.10 -5.13 -5.46
N TYR A 583 -23.90 -4.77 -5.92
CA TYR A 583 -22.98 -5.70 -6.57
C TYR A 583 -22.06 -6.34 -5.54
N GLN A 584 -22.26 -7.61 -5.21
CA GLN A 584 -21.40 -8.38 -4.31
C GLN A 584 -20.42 -9.23 -5.10
N PHE A 585 -19.17 -8.78 -5.19
CA PHE A 585 -18.09 -9.50 -5.86
C PHE A 585 -17.57 -10.68 -5.04
N GLY A 586 -17.13 -11.72 -5.75
CA GLY A 586 -16.66 -12.97 -5.15
C GLY A 586 -17.78 -13.75 -4.46
N TRP A 587 -19.04 -13.61 -4.92
CA TRP A 587 -20.21 -14.17 -4.25
C TRP A 587 -21.28 -14.60 -5.25
N ASN A 588 -21.98 -15.70 -4.95
CA ASN A 588 -23.05 -16.24 -5.80
C ASN A 588 -24.44 -16.26 -5.15
N GLY A 589 -24.57 -15.63 -3.98
CA GLY A 589 -25.77 -15.66 -3.14
C GLY A 589 -25.68 -16.63 -1.96
N SER A 590 -24.86 -17.68 -2.06
CA SER A 590 -24.73 -18.73 -1.05
C SER A 590 -23.31 -18.97 -0.54
N GLY A 591 -22.31 -18.77 -1.40
CA GLY A 591 -20.90 -19.01 -1.09
C GLY A 591 -19.97 -18.14 -1.93
N TRP A 592 -18.68 -18.19 -1.60
CA TRP A 592 -17.66 -17.57 -2.43
C TRP A 592 -17.66 -18.25 -3.82
N GLN A 593 -17.55 -17.45 -4.87
CA GLN A 593 -17.40 -17.92 -6.24
C GLN A 593 -16.36 -17.07 -6.97
N HIS A 594 -15.44 -17.73 -7.67
CA HIS A 594 -14.49 -17.06 -8.54
C HIS A 594 -15.23 -16.35 -9.69
N LEU A 595 -14.74 -15.17 -10.12
CA LEU A 595 -15.22 -14.53 -11.33
C LEU A 595 -14.94 -15.42 -12.56
N ASP A 596 -15.94 -15.67 -13.38
CA ASP A 596 -15.81 -16.57 -14.53
C ASP A 596 -16.50 -16.00 -15.77
N ALA A 597 -16.08 -16.47 -16.94
CA ALA A 597 -16.70 -16.12 -18.21
C ALA A 597 -17.18 -17.40 -18.90
N GLY A 598 -18.50 -17.58 -18.98
CA GLY A 598 -19.09 -18.78 -19.56
C GLY A 598 -18.76 -20.06 -18.78
N GLY A 599 -18.63 -19.96 -17.45
CA GLY A 599 -18.29 -21.08 -16.57
C GLY A 599 -16.79 -21.34 -16.41
N VAL A 600 -15.93 -20.56 -17.07
CA VAL A 600 -14.47 -20.72 -16.99
C VAL A 600 -13.88 -19.59 -16.14
N PRO A 601 -13.28 -19.90 -14.96
CA PRO A 601 -12.69 -18.87 -14.10
C PRO A 601 -11.65 -18.04 -14.85
N ILE A 602 -11.74 -16.72 -14.73
CA ILE A 602 -10.77 -15.83 -15.38
C ILE A 602 -9.40 -15.99 -14.70
N ALA A 603 -8.33 -16.04 -15.48
CA ALA A 603 -6.97 -16.19 -14.95
C ALA A 603 -6.33 -14.85 -14.52
N ASP A 604 -6.94 -13.74 -14.95
CA ASP A 604 -6.48 -12.36 -14.81
C ASP A 604 -7.69 -11.42 -14.95
N TRP A 605 -7.62 -10.26 -14.31
CA TRP A 605 -8.55 -9.16 -14.51
C TRP A 605 -8.30 -8.39 -15.80
N ALA A 606 -7.03 -8.23 -16.19
CA ALA A 606 -6.64 -7.46 -17.35
C ALA A 606 -7.30 -8.01 -18.62
N GLY A 607 -8.02 -7.14 -19.35
CA GLY A 607 -8.81 -7.50 -20.53
C GLY A 607 -10.17 -8.14 -20.25
N ASN A 608 -10.56 -8.29 -18.98
CA ASN A 608 -11.86 -8.84 -18.57
C ASN A 608 -12.71 -7.86 -17.74
N GLU A 609 -12.31 -6.59 -17.66
CA GLU A 609 -12.88 -5.57 -16.76
C GLU A 609 -14.31 -5.16 -17.14
N GLN A 610 -14.66 -5.27 -18.42
CA GLN A 610 -15.97 -4.88 -18.97
C GLN A 610 -16.94 -6.07 -19.13
N ARG A 611 -16.55 -7.27 -18.69
CA ARG A 611 -17.43 -8.43 -18.76
C ARG A 611 -18.56 -8.33 -17.73
N ASP A 612 -19.69 -8.94 -18.06
CA ASP A 612 -20.78 -9.13 -17.10
C ASP A 612 -20.53 -10.40 -16.28
N TYR A 613 -20.31 -10.23 -14.98
CA TYR A 613 -20.11 -11.32 -14.02
C TYR A 613 -21.36 -11.61 -13.17
N THR A 614 -22.49 -11.00 -13.51
CA THR A 614 -23.77 -11.28 -12.86
C THR A 614 -24.36 -12.62 -13.32
N GLY A 615 -25.49 -13.04 -12.77
CA GLY A 615 -26.17 -14.27 -13.22
C GLY A 615 -25.47 -15.57 -12.79
N GLY A 616 -24.67 -15.53 -11.72
CA GLY A 616 -23.95 -16.70 -11.21
C GLY A 616 -22.52 -16.84 -11.75
N HIS A 617 -21.90 -15.74 -12.17
CA HIS A 617 -20.51 -15.69 -12.66
C HIS A 617 -19.55 -14.99 -11.67
N GLY A 618 -19.87 -15.06 -10.38
CA GLY A 618 -19.04 -14.52 -9.29
C GLY A 618 -19.42 -13.12 -8.80
N VAL A 619 -20.40 -12.45 -9.40
CA VAL A 619 -21.03 -11.23 -8.85
C VAL A 619 -22.52 -11.47 -8.58
N ASP A 620 -22.91 -11.45 -7.31
CA ASP A 620 -24.32 -11.46 -6.92
C ASP A 620 -24.88 -10.04 -6.99
N ALA A 621 -25.73 -9.81 -8.00
CA ALA A 621 -26.44 -8.57 -8.26
C ALA A 621 -27.97 -8.77 -8.21
N SER A 622 -28.44 -9.74 -7.42
CA SER A 622 -29.88 -10.05 -7.29
C SER A 622 -30.64 -9.06 -6.40
N ARG A 623 -29.93 -8.15 -5.73
CA ARG A 623 -30.47 -7.25 -4.69
C ARG A 623 -30.37 -5.79 -5.09
N THR A 624 -31.36 -5.04 -4.66
CA THR A 624 -31.37 -3.57 -4.63
C THR A 624 -31.68 -3.12 -3.20
N ASP A 625 -31.34 -1.88 -2.88
CA ASP A 625 -31.77 -1.22 -1.65
C ASP A 625 -32.32 0.16 -2.02
N ALA A 626 -33.44 0.55 -1.43
CA ALA A 626 -34.10 1.82 -1.75
C ALA A 626 -33.43 3.02 -1.06
N ALA A 627 -32.63 2.78 -0.01
CA ALA A 627 -31.90 3.84 0.67
C ALA A 627 -30.71 4.32 -0.19
N ALA A 628 -30.27 5.55 0.04
CA ALA A 628 -29.10 6.09 -0.65
C ALA A 628 -27.76 5.45 -0.18
N SER A 629 -27.78 4.74 0.94
CA SER A 629 -26.59 4.16 1.57
C SER A 629 -26.95 2.90 2.35
N LEU A 630 -26.02 1.94 2.34
CA LEU A 630 -26.05 0.74 3.16
C LEU A 630 -25.43 0.99 4.56
N PHE A 631 -24.68 2.08 4.73
CA PHE A 631 -23.94 2.41 5.95
C PHE A 631 -24.55 3.55 6.78
N LEU A 632 -25.09 4.60 6.14
CA LEU A 632 -25.63 5.79 6.80
C LEU A 632 -27.15 5.90 6.64
N ARG A 633 -27.85 6.43 7.65
CA ARG A 633 -29.32 6.62 7.61
C ARG A 633 -29.73 7.89 6.87
N SER A 634 -28.99 8.98 7.07
CA SER A 634 -29.41 10.34 6.67
C SER A 634 -29.00 10.75 5.26
N LEU A 635 -28.25 9.92 4.52
CA LEU A 635 -27.98 10.17 3.12
C LEU A 635 -29.31 10.09 2.35
N THR A 636 -29.84 11.25 1.95
CA THR A 636 -30.98 11.33 1.04
C THR A 636 -30.47 11.48 -0.38
N THR A 637 -31.15 10.83 -1.33
CA THR A 637 -30.86 10.94 -2.77
C THR A 637 -31.21 12.33 -3.29
N THR A 638 -30.47 13.37 -2.89
CA THR A 638 -30.44 14.58 -3.70
C THR A 638 -29.47 14.35 -4.84
N PRO A 639 -29.91 14.34 -6.11
CA PRO A 639 -28.97 14.42 -7.22
C PRO A 639 -28.20 15.73 -7.04
N VAL A 640 -26.90 15.60 -6.77
CA VAL A 640 -25.98 16.73 -6.90
C VAL A 640 -25.99 17.07 -8.39
N THR A 641 -26.85 18.00 -8.76
CA THR A 641 -26.70 18.70 -10.04
C THR A 641 -25.32 19.33 -9.96
N PRO A 642 -24.41 19.10 -10.92
CA PRO A 642 -23.11 19.74 -10.89
C PRO A 642 -23.34 21.24 -10.88
N SER A 643 -23.10 21.87 -9.73
CA SER A 643 -22.93 23.31 -9.67
C SER A 643 -21.68 23.59 -10.52
N PRO A 644 -21.76 24.41 -11.58
CA PRO A 644 -20.61 24.65 -12.43
C PRO A 644 -19.55 25.35 -11.58
N SER A 645 -18.52 24.61 -11.16
CA SER A 645 -17.27 25.21 -10.75
C SER A 645 -16.76 25.94 -11.98
N THR A 646 -16.74 27.27 -11.93
CA THR A 646 -16.20 28.11 -12.99
C THR A 646 -14.79 27.66 -13.32
N SER A 647 -14.63 26.98 -14.46
CA SER A 647 -13.34 26.81 -15.11
C SER A 647 -12.85 28.19 -15.51
N ARG A 648 -11.89 28.73 -14.75
CA ARG A 648 -11.04 29.80 -15.29
C ARG A 648 -10.07 29.14 -16.25
N SER A 649 -10.47 29.06 -17.52
CA SER A 649 -9.55 28.94 -18.63
C SER A 649 -9.72 30.13 -19.57
N ALA A 650 -8.58 30.59 -20.07
CA ALA A 650 -8.31 31.67 -21.03
C ALA A 650 -8.29 33.12 -20.48
N SER A 651 -7.08 33.68 -20.44
CA SER A 651 -6.84 35.09 -20.76
C SER A 651 -6.38 35.19 -22.22
N PRO A 652 -6.66 36.30 -22.93
CA PRO A 652 -6.96 36.28 -24.35
C PRO A 652 -5.76 36.56 -25.27
N SER A 653 -5.89 36.01 -26.47
CA SER A 653 -5.09 36.28 -27.66
C SER A 653 -5.22 37.74 -28.11
N THR A 654 -4.09 38.37 -28.47
CA THR A 654 -4.05 39.57 -29.34
C THR A 654 -3.40 39.22 -30.67
N SER A 655 -4.16 39.40 -31.75
CA SER A 655 -3.71 39.20 -33.14
C SER A 655 -2.87 40.38 -33.63
N ALA A 656 -1.76 40.10 -34.34
CA ALA A 656 -1.22 40.97 -35.39
C ALA A 656 -0.47 40.16 -36.47
N SER A 657 -0.79 40.53 -37.72
CA SER A 657 -0.52 40.02 -39.07
C SER A 657 0.95 39.78 -39.55
N ALA A 658 1.04 38.90 -40.58
CA ALA A 658 1.89 38.91 -41.80
C ALA A 658 3.10 37.92 -41.96
N SER A 659 2.99 37.10 -43.03
CA SER A 659 3.87 36.17 -43.80
C SER A 659 5.40 36.47 -43.93
N PRO A 660 6.27 35.60 -44.55
CA PRO A 660 6.03 34.32 -45.25
C PRO A 660 6.95 33.13 -44.86
N SER A 661 6.58 31.97 -45.43
CA SER A 661 7.27 30.70 -45.66
C SER A 661 8.81 30.65 -45.60
N THR A 662 9.35 29.64 -44.90
CA THR A 662 10.43 28.77 -45.40
C THR A 662 10.29 27.36 -44.82
N SER A 663 10.12 26.38 -45.69
CA SER A 663 10.14 24.95 -45.39
C SER A 663 11.59 24.45 -45.31
N VAL A 664 12.00 23.88 -44.18
CA VAL A 664 13.19 23.04 -44.10
C VAL A 664 12.80 21.73 -43.42
N SER A 665 12.68 20.67 -44.22
CA SER A 665 12.62 19.29 -43.75
C SER A 665 14.02 18.82 -43.33
N PRO A 666 14.22 18.27 -42.13
CA PRO A 666 15.27 17.32 -41.90
C PRO A 666 14.69 15.91 -42.05
N SER A 667 14.87 15.33 -43.24
CA SER A 667 14.86 13.88 -43.41
C SER A 667 16.09 13.32 -42.68
N THR A 668 15.91 12.76 -41.49
CA THR A 668 16.92 11.91 -40.86
C THR A 668 16.68 10.46 -41.29
N SER A 669 17.48 10.05 -42.27
CA SER A 669 17.74 8.66 -42.61
C SER A 669 18.22 7.91 -41.37
N SER A 670 17.50 6.89 -40.95
CA SER A 670 17.97 5.90 -39.98
C SER A 670 19.11 5.08 -40.62
N SER A 671 20.36 5.45 -40.36
CA SER A 671 21.48 4.55 -40.64
C SER A 671 21.44 3.39 -39.64
N ALA A 672 21.29 2.17 -40.16
CA ALA A 672 21.52 0.95 -39.39
C ALA A 672 22.94 0.97 -38.78
N PRO A 673 23.16 0.47 -37.55
CA PRO A 673 24.50 0.32 -37.01
C PRO A 673 25.32 -0.63 -37.90
N ALA A 674 26.62 -0.33 -38.05
CA ALA A 674 27.55 -1.06 -38.91
C ALA A 674 27.56 -2.57 -38.63
N ALA A 675 27.59 -3.37 -39.70
CA ALA A 675 27.66 -4.83 -39.64
C ALA A 675 28.91 -5.32 -38.85
N GLY A 676 28.71 -6.24 -37.91
CA GLY A 676 29.78 -7.08 -37.34
C GLY A 676 30.30 -6.80 -35.92
N CYS A 677 29.71 -5.89 -35.12
CA CYS A 677 30.29 -5.54 -33.80
C CYS A 677 29.79 -6.36 -32.59
N LEU A 678 28.77 -7.20 -32.75
CA LEU A 678 28.39 -8.18 -31.74
C LEU A 678 29.22 -9.45 -31.93
N ALA A 679 30.13 -9.73 -31.01
CA ALA A 679 30.86 -10.99 -30.98
C ALA A 679 30.02 -12.03 -30.23
N VAL A 680 29.77 -13.18 -30.87
CA VAL A 680 28.90 -14.22 -30.32
C VAL A 680 29.70 -15.48 -30.06
N THR A 681 29.57 -16.05 -28.88
CA THR A 681 30.25 -17.30 -28.48
C THR A 681 29.22 -18.32 -28.03
N PHE A 682 29.41 -19.58 -28.44
CA PHE A 682 28.54 -20.71 -28.09
C PHE A 682 29.26 -21.62 -27.10
N ALA A 683 28.56 -22.05 -26.05
CA ALA A 683 29.04 -23.06 -25.11
C ALA A 683 27.94 -24.07 -24.79
N ARG A 684 28.28 -25.36 -24.72
CA ARG A 684 27.41 -26.37 -24.11
C ARG A 684 27.59 -26.29 -22.59
N THR A 685 26.51 -26.06 -21.87
CA THR A 685 26.53 -25.92 -20.41
C THR A 685 26.28 -27.25 -19.69
N SER A 686 25.56 -28.17 -20.33
CA SER A 686 25.32 -29.52 -19.82
C SER A 686 24.99 -30.49 -20.95
N THR A 687 25.22 -31.80 -20.78
CA THR A 687 25.06 -32.79 -21.84
C THR A 687 24.51 -34.10 -21.29
N TRP A 688 23.54 -34.70 -21.98
CA TRP A 688 22.99 -36.02 -21.66
C TRP A 688 22.82 -36.86 -22.94
N SER A 689 22.40 -38.12 -22.81
CA SER A 689 22.38 -39.09 -23.91
C SER A 689 21.48 -38.71 -25.08
N SER A 690 20.43 -37.92 -24.84
CA SER A 690 19.43 -37.51 -25.84
C SER A 690 19.43 -36.01 -26.13
N GLY A 691 20.37 -35.23 -25.60
CA GLY A 691 20.33 -33.77 -25.73
C GLY A 691 21.44 -33.01 -24.99
N TYR A 692 21.34 -31.69 -25.01
CA TYR A 692 22.25 -30.81 -24.28
C TYR A 692 21.61 -29.46 -23.94
N GLY A 693 22.08 -28.84 -22.86
CA GLY A 693 21.87 -27.42 -22.58
C GLY A 693 23.01 -26.61 -23.19
N ALA A 694 22.69 -25.45 -23.76
CA ALA A 694 23.67 -24.55 -24.34
C ALA A 694 23.34 -23.08 -24.08
N GLU A 695 24.38 -22.26 -24.17
CA GLU A 695 24.31 -20.81 -24.00
C GLU A 695 25.07 -20.11 -25.13
N TYR A 696 24.52 -18.99 -25.56
CA TYR A 696 25.16 -18.00 -26.41
C TYR A 696 25.46 -16.74 -25.60
N THR A 697 26.71 -16.28 -25.63
CA THR A 697 27.11 -14.98 -25.09
C THR A 697 27.37 -14.00 -26.21
N LEU A 698 26.62 -12.90 -26.23
CA LEU A 698 26.77 -11.79 -27.17
C LEU A 698 27.51 -10.65 -26.48
N THR A 699 28.67 -10.25 -27.00
CA THR A 699 29.48 -9.14 -26.45
C THR A 699 29.47 -7.97 -27.42
N ASN A 700 29.09 -6.79 -26.93
CA ASN A 700 29.10 -5.58 -27.74
C ASN A 700 30.49 -4.96 -27.78
N ARG A 701 31.13 -5.03 -28.95
CA ARG A 701 32.44 -4.41 -29.22
C ARG A 701 32.32 -3.03 -29.89
N CYS A 702 31.11 -2.51 -30.09
CA CYS A 702 30.86 -1.14 -30.54
C CYS A 702 31.06 -0.11 -29.42
N THR A 703 31.14 1.17 -29.81
CA THR A 703 31.18 2.34 -28.91
C THR A 703 29.80 2.84 -28.49
N THR A 704 28.71 2.29 -29.04
CA THR A 704 27.31 2.59 -28.68
C THR A 704 26.59 1.33 -28.21
N ALA A 705 25.56 1.51 -27.37
CA ALA A 705 24.73 0.39 -26.94
C ALA A 705 23.91 -0.17 -28.10
N THR A 706 23.64 -1.48 -28.10
CA THR A 706 22.67 -2.06 -29.04
C THR A 706 21.25 -1.63 -28.69
N THR A 707 20.35 -1.69 -29.66
CA THR A 707 18.89 -1.50 -29.43
C THR A 707 18.14 -2.83 -29.44
N GLY A 708 18.79 -3.89 -29.90
CA GLY A 708 18.31 -5.26 -29.93
C GLY A 708 19.35 -6.18 -30.55
N TRP A 709 19.11 -7.48 -30.47
CA TRP A 709 19.92 -8.48 -31.15
C TRP A 709 19.05 -9.61 -31.68
N LYS A 710 19.51 -10.20 -32.79
CA LYS A 710 18.93 -11.37 -33.43
C LYS A 710 20.05 -12.35 -33.74
N VAL A 711 20.02 -13.52 -33.10
CA VAL A 711 20.92 -14.64 -33.40
C VAL A 711 20.12 -15.71 -34.14
N GLU A 712 20.64 -16.19 -35.26
CA GLU A 712 20.03 -17.24 -36.06
C GLU A 712 21.04 -18.31 -36.42
N PHE A 713 20.65 -19.57 -36.41
CA PHE A 713 21.50 -20.71 -36.75
C PHE A 713 20.66 -21.90 -37.20
N ASP A 714 21.30 -22.88 -37.84
CA ASP A 714 20.68 -24.15 -38.21
C ASP A 714 21.15 -25.27 -37.28
N LEU A 715 20.29 -26.26 -37.04
CA LEU A 715 20.67 -27.53 -36.40
C LEU A 715 20.64 -28.69 -37.42
N PRO A 716 21.59 -29.64 -37.39
CA PRO A 716 21.53 -30.82 -38.24
C PRO A 716 20.27 -31.66 -38.00
N SER A 717 19.83 -32.39 -39.03
CA SER A 717 18.68 -33.31 -38.92
C SER A 717 18.85 -34.28 -37.74
N GLY A 718 17.77 -34.51 -36.99
CA GLY A 718 17.80 -35.28 -35.75
C GLY A 718 18.15 -34.47 -34.50
N THR A 719 18.35 -33.15 -34.62
CA THR A 719 18.47 -32.25 -33.47
C THR A 719 17.54 -31.03 -33.61
N THR A 720 16.82 -30.67 -32.56
CA THR A 720 15.98 -29.47 -32.53
C THR A 720 16.02 -28.79 -31.16
N VAL A 721 15.67 -27.51 -31.10
CA VAL A 721 15.61 -26.77 -29.84
C VAL A 721 14.27 -27.07 -29.14
N SER A 722 14.30 -27.65 -27.94
CA SER A 722 13.09 -27.99 -27.17
C SER A 722 12.53 -26.78 -26.42
N ASN A 723 13.35 -26.05 -25.67
CA ASN A 723 12.98 -24.79 -25.00
C ASN A 723 14.15 -23.80 -25.00
N SER A 724 13.87 -22.53 -24.65
CA SER A 724 14.87 -21.46 -24.57
C SER A 724 14.50 -20.44 -23.49
N TRP A 725 15.50 -19.73 -22.97
CA TRP A 725 15.35 -18.67 -21.96
C TRP A 725 16.20 -17.45 -22.32
N SER A 726 15.83 -16.28 -21.79
CA SER A 726 16.47 -14.99 -22.10
C SER A 726 16.43 -14.61 -23.59
N SER A 727 15.47 -15.16 -24.34
CA SER A 727 15.28 -14.92 -25.77
C SER A 727 13.84 -15.22 -26.19
N VAL A 728 13.37 -14.57 -27.25
CA VAL A 728 12.17 -14.99 -27.99
C VAL A 728 12.61 -15.84 -29.18
N ARG A 729 12.15 -17.09 -29.25
CA ARG A 729 12.54 -18.04 -30.29
C ARG A 729 11.43 -18.26 -31.31
N THR A 730 11.76 -18.15 -32.58
CA THR A 730 10.97 -18.70 -33.69
C THR A 730 11.75 -19.80 -34.39
N SER A 731 11.07 -20.73 -35.07
CA SER A 731 11.73 -21.86 -35.73
C SER A 731 10.97 -22.24 -36.99
N SER A 732 11.71 -22.55 -38.06
CA SER A 732 11.19 -23.03 -39.33
C SER A 732 12.03 -24.22 -39.77
N GLY A 733 11.49 -25.43 -39.57
CA GLY A 733 12.26 -26.66 -39.72
C GLY A 733 13.50 -26.66 -38.81
N GLN A 734 14.67 -26.78 -39.42
CA GLN A 734 15.96 -26.83 -38.74
C GLN A 734 16.61 -25.45 -38.52
N HIS A 735 15.97 -24.37 -39.00
CA HIS A 735 16.43 -23.01 -38.82
C HIS A 735 15.79 -22.40 -37.57
N HIS A 736 16.61 -21.89 -36.65
CA HIS A 736 16.18 -21.30 -35.40
C HIS A 736 16.61 -19.84 -35.32
N THR A 737 15.69 -18.95 -34.98
CA THR A 737 15.94 -17.52 -34.81
C THR A 737 15.59 -17.11 -33.39
N PHE A 738 16.50 -16.39 -32.74
CA PHE A 738 16.40 -15.91 -31.37
C PHE A 738 16.56 -14.40 -31.37
N THR A 739 15.56 -13.68 -30.87
CA THR A 739 15.68 -12.25 -30.60
C THR A 739 15.76 -12.00 -29.10
N ASN A 740 16.25 -10.83 -28.71
CA ASN A 740 16.33 -10.44 -27.31
C ASN A 740 14.99 -10.56 -26.58
N ALA A 741 15.04 -10.95 -25.32
CA ALA A 741 13.96 -10.71 -24.39
C ALA A 741 13.86 -9.19 -24.12
N THR A 742 12.76 -8.76 -23.51
CA THR A 742 12.48 -7.33 -23.28
C THR A 742 13.57 -6.63 -22.46
N TYR A 743 14.31 -7.36 -21.61
CA TYR A 743 15.31 -6.80 -20.71
C TYR A 743 16.77 -6.85 -21.22
N ASN A 744 17.10 -7.64 -22.26
CA ASN A 744 18.49 -7.88 -22.65
C ASN A 744 18.85 -7.42 -24.07
N GLY A 745 18.02 -6.60 -24.71
CA GLY A 745 18.27 -6.07 -26.06
C GLY A 745 19.34 -4.98 -26.12
N ALA A 746 19.50 -4.21 -25.04
CA ALA A 746 20.45 -3.10 -24.96
C ALA A 746 21.75 -3.47 -24.27
N ILE A 747 22.72 -3.95 -25.04
CA ILE A 747 24.04 -4.33 -24.57
C ILE A 747 24.94 -3.09 -24.67
N LYS A 748 25.38 -2.54 -23.53
CA LYS A 748 26.29 -1.38 -23.50
C LYS A 748 27.68 -1.72 -24.10
N PRO A 749 28.46 -0.73 -24.57
CA PRO A 749 29.84 -0.94 -25.03
C PRO A 749 30.68 -1.75 -24.04
N GLY A 750 31.35 -2.79 -24.51
CA GLY A 750 32.18 -3.69 -23.70
C GLY A 750 31.42 -4.61 -22.74
N LYS A 751 30.08 -4.62 -22.77
CA LYS A 751 29.24 -5.53 -21.97
C LYS A 751 28.74 -6.70 -22.81
N SER A 752 28.17 -7.68 -22.13
CA SER A 752 27.63 -8.89 -22.75
C SER A 752 26.21 -9.16 -22.29
N ALA A 753 25.44 -9.83 -23.13
CA ALA A 753 24.19 -10.49 -22.76
C ALA A 753 24.28 -11.97 -23.12
N THR A 754 23.53 -12.80 -22.39
CA THR A 754 23.44 -14.24 -22.68
C THR A 754 22.01 -14.67 -22.96
N PHE A 755 21.87 -15.71 -23.76
CA PHE A 755 20.65 -16.50 -23.83
C PHE A 755 20.98 -17.98 -23.96
N GLY A 756 20.07 -18.84 -23.52
CA GLY A 756 20.30 -20.27 -23.54
C GLY A 756 19.11 -21.07 -24.03
N PHE A 757 19.38 -22.34 -24.33
CA PHE A 757 18.40 -23.28 -24.84
C PHE A 757 18.75 -24.73 -24.49
N ASN A 758 17.74 -25.60 -24.47
CA ASN A 758 17.95 -27.03 -24.51
C ASN A 758 17.69 -27.57 -25.92
N ALA A 759 18.55 -28.48 -26.36
CA ALA A 759 18.40 -29.23 -27.60
C ALA A 759 18.01 -30.68 -27.32
N ALA A 760 17.08 -31.20 -28.09
CA ALA A 760 16.79 -32.63 -28.21
C ALA A 760 17.52 -33.16 -29.45
N GLY A 761 18.54 -34.00 -29.25
CA GLY A 761 19.55 -34.42 -30.24
C GLY A 761 20.95 -33.89 -29.91
N THR A 762 21.99 -34.41 -30.58
CA THR A 762 23.41 -34.11 -30.28
C THR A 762 24.12 -33.25 -31.33
N GLY A 763 23.43 -32.84 -32.39
CA GLY A 763 23.95 -31.94 -33.42
C GLY A 763 24.17 -30.52 -32.89
N LEU A 764 25.25 -29.87 -33.31
CA LEU A 764 25.60 -28.52 -32.85
C LEU A 764 25.13 -27.44 -33.85
N PRO A 765 24.92 -26.18 -33.40
CA PRO A 765 24.58 -25.08 -34.29
C PRO A 765 25.60 -24.89 -35.41
N ILE A 766 25.11 -24.73 -36.64
CA ILE A 766 25.89 -24.34 -37.83
C ILE A 766 25.29 -23.07 -38.44
N ASN A 767 26.05 -22.39 -39.31
CA ASN A 767 25.61 -21.17 -40.01
C ASN A 767 25.13 -20.03 -39.09
N CYS A 768 25.74 -19.87 -37.92
CA CYS A 768 25.35 -18.81 -36.97
C CYS A 768 25.50 -17.42 -37.60
N ARG A 769 24.46 -16.60 -37.46
CA ARG A 769 24.49 -15.17 -37.77
C ARG A 769 23.94 -14.35 -36.60
N VAL A 770 24.51 -13.17 -36.39
CA VAL A 770 24.02 -12.14 -35.47
C VAL A 770 23.74 -10.85 -36.25
N ASN A 771 22.49 -10.38 -36.18
CA ASN A 771 22.02 -9.20 -36.94
C ASN A 771 22.41 -9.26 -38.44
N GLY A 772 22.36 -10.46 -39.04
CA GLY A 772 22.70 -10.72 -40.44
C GLY A 772 24.19 -10.95 -40.73
N SER A 773 25.09 -10.64 -39.79
CA SER A 773 26.54 -10.89 -39.90
C SER A 773 26.89 -12.29 -39.40
N THR A 774 27.88 -12.95 -39.98
CA THR A 774 28.34 -14.27 -39.51
C THR A 774 28.87 -14.17 -38.07
N CYS A 775 28.46 -15.10 -37.20
CA CYS A 775 29.17 -15.38 -35.96
C CYS A 775 30.48 -16.13 -36.32
#